data_AF-A3IZM8-F1
#
_entry.id   AF-A3IZM8-F1
#
_cell.length_a   1.000
_cell.length_b   1.000
_cell.length_c   1.000
_cell.angle_alpha   90.00
_cell.angle_beta   90.00
_cell.angle_gamma   90.00
#
_symmetry.space_group_name_H-M   'P 1'
#
loop_
_entity.id
_entity.type
_entity.pdbx_description
1 polymer ?
#
loop_
_entity_poly.entity_id
_entity_poly.type
_entity_poly.pdbx_seq_one_letter_code
_entity_poly.pdbx_strand_id
1 'polypeptide(L)'
;MPIPRVLIVTNCTGEKKFKPENQLTLSDFKEPNLLKARSKELEQFACCAGEMYRGKQHLRLMEGVKLLRQTGAKNSNNGLFTVDVAIISAGYGLIKEDKMIVPYEVTFNTMKAQEVDEWAKFLNIHEAYENIISDYDLIFVLLSENYLRALNFPSKTQLNQTFIFLASWGSRDYIKVNLSKHFICPLSNLEAKSYGYGLVGLKGFLFKKFAQKVIEDDQLLSKVFNDPQLFKKVLDTKPIQLNLPFINSHQSVKGRSELSELIPLPSDHNPAPNYHHGMQYFIPEWDDYVDPNFDFLKDSFSSKRVPHQDDVYAHEMFTNPNYDGILVSRGVFEKSQKKREAILAKGIHNYIRFSGKIMGDCGAFGYLTKEVPPYTTDEILDYYQRCGFNYGVSIDHLIVGQFAKPGVREKRYDLTIQNAQEFLTKYAQNEYKFTPVGAIQGWSPKTYANAVKDYIEMGYTYLALGGLAREKTNIIIDILYAIYPHLKSHIRLHLFGVCRLNAIPIFRHLGVTSFDSASPLRKAWLDAKANYHGIDHNIYAAIRLPQANNKNSKIKKLIKFDLESYRKIELIYLLIFASILKWEIIQVLEQEAFNALRDFDNKKAYLDVTLETVLTYNQPFLKDRLLAKYKEMYKTLLEEKPWKDCDCVICKDLGIETVLFRGNNRNRRRGFHNTYIFYKRFKKLLEDMDKEKLNSDLETKTNKKEIVNIA
;
A
#
# COMPACT_ATOMS: atom_id res chain seq x y z
N MET A 1 -20.58 25.70 25.86
CA MET A 1 -21.19 26.08 24.57
C MET A 1 -22.28 25.05 24.26
N PRO A 2 -23.44 25.44 23.68
CA PRO A 2 -24.44 24.47 23.26
C PRO A 2 -23.83 23.52 22.22
N ILE A 3 -24.19 22.25 22.31
CA ILE A 3 -23.75 21.23 21.35
C ILE A 3 -24.57 21.44 20.07
N PRO A 4 -23.94 21.54 18.89
CA PRO A 4 -24.66 21.73 17.63
C PRO A 4 -25.49 20.48 17.30
N ARG A 5 -26.70 20.67 16.75
CA ARG A 5 -27.46 19.59 16.10
C ARG A 5 -26.74 19.20 14.83
N VAL A 6 -26.41 17.91 14.68
CA VAL A 6 -25.58 17.41 13.59
C VAL A 6 -26.42 16.67 12.55
N LEU A 7 -26.25 17.04 11.29
CA LEU A 7 -26.78 16.29 10.14
C LEU A 7 -25.64 15.73 9.31
N ILE A 8 -25.76 14.47 8.89
CA ILE A 8 -24.90 13.88 7.88
C ILE A 8 -25.71 13.57 6.63
N VAL A 9 -25.30 14.17 5.51
CA VAL A 9 -25.89 13.93 4.19
C VAL A 9 -24.96 13.03 3.38
N THR A 10 -25.42 11.84 3.01
CA THR A 10 -24.65 10.84 2.23
C THR A 10 -25.43 10.36 1.02
N ASN A 11 -24.75 9.75 0.05
CA ASN A 11 -25.42 9.12 -1.09
C ASN A 11 -25.76 7.65 -0.81
N CYS A 12 -26.77 7.14 -1.51
CA CYS A 12 -27.07 5.70 -1.54
C CYS A 12 -25.92 4.89 -2.14
N THR A 13 -25.91 3.57 -1.91
CA THR A 13 -24.90 2.66 -2.45
C THR A 13 -25.52 1.60 -3.35
N GLY A 14 -24.80 1.21 -4.41
CA GLY A 14 -25.21 0.10 -5.29
C GLY A 14 -25.29 -1.22 -4.53
N GLU A 15 -24.35 -1.45 -3.60
CA GLU A 15 -24.40 -2.60 -2.70
C GLU A 15 -25.52 -2.45 -1.66
N LYS A 16 -26.45 -3.41 -1.65
CA LYS A 16 -27.62 -3.46 -0.75
C LYS A 16 -27.68 -4.78 0.00
N LYS A 17 -28.38 -4.80 1.14
CA LYS A 17 -28.57 -5.95 2.05
C LYS A 17 -29.21 -7.14 1.32
N PHE A 18 -30.18 -6.86 0.46
CA PHE A 18 -30.86 -7.84 -0.37
C PHE A 18 -30.67 -7.48 -1.84
N LYS A 19 -30.49 -8.50 -2.69
CA LYS A 19 -30.31 -8.36 -4.14
C LYS A 19 -31.15 -9.40 -4.90
N PRO A 20 -32.49 -9.34 -4.81
CA PRO A 20 -33.33 -10.21 -5.61
C PRO A 20 -33.19 -9.86 -7.11
N GLU A 21 -33.49 -10.81 -7.99
CA GLU A 21 -33.37 -10.57 -9.44
C GLU A 21 -34.37 -9.52 -9.94
N ASN A 22 -35.56 -9.45 -9.32
CA ASN A 22 -36.63 -8.51 -9.66
C ASN A 22 -36.55 -7.16 -8.91
N GLN A 23 -35.35 -6.63 -8.66
CA GLN A 23 -35.18 -5.30 -8.04
C GLN A 23 -35.92 -4.19 -8.80
N LEU A 24 -36.32 -3.12 -8.09
CA LEU A 24 -36.87 -1.93 -8.76
C LEU A 24 -35.81 -1.29 -9.67
N THR A 25 -36.24 -0.76 -10.80
CA THR A 25 -35.42 -0.13 -11.84
C THR A 25 -35.87 1.31 -12.05
N LEU A 26 -35.16 2.06 -12.89
CA LEU A 26 -35.48 3.46 -13.16
C LEU A 26 -36.92 3.63 -13.69
N SER A 27 -37.42 2.71 -14.52
CA SER A 27 -38.78 2.77 -15.06
C SER A 27 -39.84 2.61 -13.97
N ASP A 28 -39.60 1.76 -12.97
CA ASP A 28 -40.54 1.58 -11.86
C ASP A 28 -40.76 2.91 -11.12
N PHE A 29 -39.71 3.72 -10.93
CA PHE A 29 -39.80 5.02 -10.24
C PHE A 29 -40.47 6.14 -11.06
N LYS A 30 -40.63 5.98 -12.38
CA LYS A 30 -41.32 6.96 -13.23
C LYS A 30 -42.83 6.89 -13.09
N GLU A 31 -43.36 5.74 -12.68
CA GLU A 31 -44.80 5.46 -12.66
C GLU A 31 -45.27 5.11 -11.24
N PRO A 32 -45.96 6.02 -10.52
CA PRO A 32 -46.32 5.80 -9.12
C PRO A 32 -47.13 4.53 -8.84
N ASN A 33 -48.03 4.15 -9.74
CA ASN A 33 -48.84 2.94 -9.61
C ASN A 33 -48.00 1.67 -9.78
N LEU A 34 -47.07 1.68 -10.75
CA LEU A 34 -46.14 0.58 -10.97
C LEU A 34 -45.17 0.45 -9.79
N LEU A 35 -44.61 1.56 -9.31
CA LEU A 35 -43.76 1.60 -8.13
C LEU A 35 -44.44 0.96 -6.92
N LYS A 36 -45.72 1.27 -6.69
CA LYS A 36 -46.50 0.73 -5.57
C LYS A 36 -46.69 -0.79 -5.70
N ALA A 37 -47.08 -1.26 -6.88
CA ALA A 37 -47.27 -2.69 -7.13
C ALA A 37 -45.95 -3.48 -6.97
N ARG A 38 -44.89 -3.02 -7.63
CA ARG A 38 -43.57 -3.66 -7.61
C ARG A 38 -42.89 -3.58 -6.24
N SER A 39 -43.12 -2.51 -5.48
CA SER A 39 -42.64 -2.42 -4.09
C SER A 39 -43.33 -3.45 -3.19
N LYS A 40 -44.61 -3.77 -3.42
CA LYS A 40 -45.34 -4.79 -2.66
C LYS A 40 -44.79 -6.19 -2.92
N GLU A 41 -44.40 -6.51 -4.16
CA GLU A 41 -43.74 -7.78 -4.49
C GLU A 41 -42.40 -7.98 -3.75
N LEU A 42 -41.74 -6.87 -3.39
CA LEU A 42 -40.44 -6.86 -2.71
C LEU A 42 -40.55 -6.63 -1.20
N GLU A 43 -41.77 -6.63 -0.63
CA GLU A 43 -42.03 -6.29 0.77
C GLU A 43 -41.23 -7.16 1.76
N GLN A 44 -41.04 -8.45 1.44
CA GLN A 44 -40.22 -9.37 2.24
C GLN A 44 -38.74 -8.94 2.35
N PHE A 45 -38.25 -8.11 1.44
CA PHE A 45 -36.89 -7.58 1.44
C PHE A 45 -36.84 -6.13 1.97
N ALA A 46 -37.95 -5.57 2.43
CA ALA A 46 -38.00 -4.22 2.93
C ALA A 46 -37.21 -4.07 4.24
N CYS A 47 -36.40 -3.01 4.34
CA CYS A 47 -35.78 -2.59 5.60
C CYS A 47 -35.49 -1.09 5.58
N CYS A 48 -35.15 -0.54 6.74
CA CYS A 48 -34.78 0.87 6.86
C CYS A 48 -33.59 1.19 5.94
N ALA A 49 -33.56 2.37 5.34
CA ALA A 49 -32.51 2.79 4.42
C ALA A 49 -31.09 2.68 5.03
N GLY A 50 -30.94 2.98 6.32
CA GLY A 50 -29.71 2.82 7.08
C GLY A 50 -29.21 1.36 7.12
N GLU A 51 -30.12 0.39 7.08
CA GLU A 51 -29.80 -1.03 6.96
C GLU A 51 -29.75 -1.55 5.53
N MET A 52 -30.50 -0.94 4.61
CA MET A 52 -30.54 -1.40 3.23
C MET A 52 -29.17 -1.23 2.56
N TYR A 53 -28.51 -0.09 2.74
CA TYR A 53 -27.24 0.18 2.08
C TYR A 53 -26.05 -0.54 2.75
N ARG A 54 -25.14 -1.07 1.93
CA ARG A 54 -24.00 -1.90 2.37
C ARG A 54 -22.65 -1.49 1.78
N GLY A 55 -22.60 -0.43 0.97
CA GLY A 55 -21.34 0.03 0.41
C GLY A 55 -20.36 0.53 1.48
N LYS A 56 -19.06 0.43 1.20
CA LYS A 56 -17.96 0.75 2.15
C LYS A 56 -18.08 2.13 2.80
N GLN A 57 -18.46 3.17 2.05
CA GLN A 57 -18.67 4.51 2.60
C GLN A 57 -19.79 4.51 3.65
N HIS A 58 -20.95 3.92 3.32
CA HIS A 58 -22.11 3.84 4.20
C HIS A 58 -21.79 3.10 5.49
N LEU A 59 -21.19 1.91 5.39
CA LEU A 59 -20.84 1.10 6.57
C LEU A 59 -19.90 1.85 7.53
N ARG A 60 -18.87 2.51 7.01
CA ARG A 60 -17.95 3.30 7.85
C ARG A 60 -18.61 4.53 8.45
N LEU A 61 -19.45 5.22 7.68
CA LEU A 61 -20.23 6.35 8.16
C LEU A 61 -21.14 5.93 9.32
N MET A 62 -21.93 4.87 9.15
CA MET A 62 -22.87 4.39 10.18
C MET A 62 -22.16 3.95 11.46
N GLU A 63 -20.95 3.41 11.37
CA GLU A 63 -20.11 3.17 12.54
C GLU A 63 -19.75 4.46 13.28
N GLY A 64 -19.42 5.54 12.56
CA GLY A 64 -19.16 6.86 13.13
C GLY A 64 -20.41 7.47 13.78
N VAL A 65 -21.57 7.37 13.12
CA VAL A 65 -22.85 7.85 13.64
C VAL A 65 -23.22 7.12 14.93
N LYS A 66 -23.08 5.79 14.96
CA LYS A 66 -23.30 4.98 16.16
C LYS A 66 -22.40 5.44 17.32
N LEU A 67 -21.12 5.71 17.04
CA LEU A 67 -20.18 6.21 18.05
C LEU A 67 -20.64 7.56 18.62
N LEU A 68 -21.01 8.51 17.78
CA LEU A 68 -21.47 9.84 18.24
C LEU A 68 -22.74 9.73 19.09
N ARG A 69 -23.74 8.96 18.64
CA ARG A 69 -24.99 8.75 19.40
C ARG A 69 -24.75 8.10 20.76
N GLN A 70 -23.82 7.15 20.84
CA GLN A 70 -23.42 6.52 22.11
C GLN A 70 -22.73 7.50 23.08
N THR A 71 -21.93 8.43 22.56
CA THR A 71 -21.31 9.50 23.38
C THR A 71 -22.34 10.48 23.90
N GLY A 72 -23.27 10.91 23.05
CA GLY A 72 -24.37 11.80 23.44
C GLY A 72 -25.23 11.24 24.58
N ALA A 73 -25.50 9.92 24.55
CA ALA A 73 -26.26 9.23 25.59
C ALA A 73 -25.55 9.13 26.96
N LYS A 74 -24.23 9.34 27.02
CA LYS A 74 -23.45 9.29 28.27
C LYS A 74 -23.29 10.66 28.95
N ASN A 75 -23.37 11.74 28.19
CA ASN A 75 -23.10 13.11 28.66
C ASN A 75 -24.38 13.93 28.90
N SER A 76 -25.56 13.31 28.79
CA SER A 76 -26.86 13.97 28.90
C SER A 76 -27.26 14.25 30.34
N ASN A 77 -26.57 15.20 30.97
CA ASN A 77 -27.12 15.98 32.10
C ASN A 77 -27.52 17.40 31.68
N ASN A 78 -27.37 17.83 30.41
CA ASN A 78 -27.70 19.20 30.01
C ASN A 78 -28.04 19.49 28.53
N GLY A 79 -28.63 18.55 27.78
CA GLY A 79 -29.19 18.85 26.45
C GLY A 79 -29.39 17.65 25.52
N LEU A 80 -30.32 17.79 24.57
CA LEU A 80 -30.66 16.76 23.56
C LEU A 80 -29.56 16.68 22.48
N PHE A 81 -28.62 15.73 22.62
CA PHE A 81 -27.60 15.48 21.62
C PHE A 81 -28.21 14.82 20.36
N THR A 82 -28.28 15.56 19.25
CA THR A 82 -28.95 15.10 18.01
C THR A 82 -27.93 14.87 16.89
N VAL A 83 -27.93 13.65 16.33
CA VAL A 83 -27.12 13.26 15.17
C VAL A 83 -27.99 12.45 14.21
N ASP A 84 -28.29 13.01 13.06
CA ASP A 84 -29.17 12.41 12.07
C ASP A 84 -28.47 12.17 10.73
N VAL A 85 -29.02 11.21 9.96
CA VAL A 85 -28.51 10.83 8.65
C VAL A 85 -29.60 10.99 7.60
N ALA A 86 -29.30 11.80 6.58
CA ALA A 86 -30.09 11.92 5.37
C ALA A 86 -29.33 11.28 4.19
N ILE A 87 -30.06 10.52 3.38
CA ILE A 87 -29.51 9.73 2.29
C ILE A 87 -30.13 10.20 0.98
N ILE A 88 -29.31 10.69 0.06
CA ILE A 88 -29.72 10.96 -1.31
C ILE A 88 -29.76 9.64 -2.07
N SER A 89 -30.97 9.20 -2.36
CA SER A 89 -31.31 8.00 -3.13
C SER A 89 -31.64 8.36 -4.56
N ALA A 90 -31.02 7.68 -5.52
CA ALA A 90 -31.35 7.85 -6.94
C ALA A 90 -32.71 7.25 -7.32
N GLY A 91 -33.37 6.50 -6.42
CA GLY A 91 -34.75 6.05 -6.59
C GLY A 91 -35.75 6.86 -5.75
N TYR A 92 -35.42 7.14 -4.49
CA TYR A 92 -36.38 7.68 -3.51
C TYR A 92 -36.17 9.18 -3.17
N GLY A 93 -35.26 9.88 -3.84
CA GLY A 93 -34.90 11.26 -3.50
C GLY A 93 -34.15 11.34 -2.17
N LEU A 94 -34.33 12.42 -1.41
CA LEU A 94 -33.73 12.57 -0.09
C LEU A 94 -34.58 11.88 0.97
N ILE A 95 -34.04 10.85 1.62
CA ILE A 95 -34.73 10.06 2.65
C ILE A 95 -33.95 10.02 3.95
N LYS A 96 -34.63 9.92 5.09
CA LYS A 96 -34.00 9.61 6.38
C LYS A 96 -33.58 8.15 6.46
N GLU A 97 -32.61 7.84 7.32
CA GLU A 97 -32.10 6.47 7.47
C GLU A 97 -33.12 5.45 8.01
N ASP A 98 -34.18 5.88 8.67
CA ASP A 98 -35.27 5.06 9.20
C ASP A 98 -36.38 4.78 8.16
N LYS A 99 -36.33 5.44 6.99
CA LYS A 99 -37.29 5.21 5.92
C LYS A 99 -37.21 3.76 5.44
N MET A 100 -38.32 3.04 5.55
CA MET A 100 -38.46 1.72 4.94
C MET A 100 -38.40 1.82 3.41
N ILE A 101 -37.50 1.06 2.81
CA ILE A 101 -37.32 0.96 1.36
C ILE A 101 -37.16 -0.51 0.94
N VAL A 102 -37.43 -0.79 -0.34
CA VAL A 102 -37.16 -2.10 -0.94
C VAL A 102 -35.91 -2.03 -1.85
N PRO A 103 -35.29 -3.17 -2.20
CA PRO A 103 -34.14 -3.22 -3.09
C PRO A 103 -34.43 -2.65 -4.50
N TYR A 104 -33.47 -1.91 -5.04
CA TYR A 104 -33.56 -1.27 -6.36
C TYR A 104 -32.18 -1.15 -7.01
N GLU A 105 -32.09 -1.03 -8.33
CA GLU A 105 -30.85 -0.84 -9.08
C GLU A 105 -30.91 0.45 -9.92
N VAL A 106 -30.71 1.57 -9.24
CA VAL A 106 -30.66 2.92 -9.84
C VAL A 106 -29.52 3.70 -9.21
N THR A 107 -28.73 4.42 -10.00
CA THR A 107 -27.65 5.29 -9.51
C THR A 107 -27.47 6.51 -10.41
N PHE A 108 -27.13 7.66 -9.82
CA PHE A 108 -26.73 8.83 -10.60
C PHE A 108 -25.37 8.64 -11.31
N ASN A 109 -24.55 7.67 -10.91
CA ASN A 109 -23.22 7.49 -11.47
C ASN A 109 -23.22 6.92 -12.90
N THR A 110 -24.34 6.34 -13.35
CA THR A 110 -24.52 5.86 -14.72
C THR A 110 -25.22 6.87 -15.63
N MET A 111 -25.68 7.99 -15.07
CA MET A 111 -26.39 9.05 -15.79
C MET A 111 -25.43 10.14 -16.28
N LYS A 112 -25.75 10.75 -17.42
CA LYS A 112 -25.11 11.97 -17.91
C LYS A 112 -25.50 13.17 -17.05
N ALA A 113 -24.68 14.21 -17.11
CA ALA A 113 -24.88 15.50 -16.45
C ALA A 113 -26.34 16.02 -16.49
N GLN A 114 -26.91 16.16 -17.69
CA GLN A 114 -28.27 16.66 -17.88
C GLN A 114 -29.34 15.70 -17.32
N GLU A 115 -29.14 14.39 -17.46
CA GLU A 115 -30.06 13.37 -16.93
C GLU A 115 -30.09 13.41 -15.40
N VAL A 116 -28.94 13.65 -14.75
CA VAL A 116 -28.88 13.86 -13.30
C VAL A 116 -29.70 15.08 -12.90
N ASP A 117 -29.57 16.20 -13.62
CA ASP A 117 -30.28 17.45 -13.30
C ASP A 117 -31.81 17.27 -13.42
N GLU A 118 -32.27 16.66 -14.52
CA GLU A 118 -33.69 16.38 -14.77
C GLU A 118 -34.26 15.37 -13.76
N TRP A 119 -33.52 14.30 -13.48
CA TRP A 119 -33.95 13.27 -12.53
C TRP A 119 -33.94 13.77 -11.09
N ALA A 120 -32.97 14.60 -10.71
CA ALA A 120 -32.94 15.22 -9.38
C ALA A 120 -34.09 16.20 -9.16
N LYS A 121 -34.50 16.93 -10.22
CA LYS A 121 -35.70 17.77 -10.21
C LYS A 121 -36.96 16.94 -10.07
N PHE A 122 -37.08 15.83 -10.81
CA PHE A 122 -38.20 14.89 -10.67
C PHE A 122 -38.34 14.34 -9.25
N LEU A 123 -37.21 14.00 -8.60
CA LEU A 123 -37.17 13.50 -7.22
C LEU A 123 -37.27 14.59 -6.14
N ASN A 124 -37.41 15.85 -6.54
CA ASN A 124 -37.43 17.02 -5.67
C ASN A 124 -36.27 17.09 -4.64
N ILE A 125 -35.05 16.71 -5.06
CA ILE A 125 -33.90 16.59 -4.14
C ILE A 125 -33.47 17.95 -3.58
N HIS A 126 -33.49 19.00 -4.41
CA HIS A 126 -33.04 20.34 -4.01
C HIS A 126 -33.89 20.93 -2.88
N GLU A 127 -35.22 20.97 -3.04
CA GLU A 127 -36.12 21.52 -2.01
C GLU A 127 -36.10 20.67 -0.74
N ALA A 128 -36.08 19.34 -0.88
CA ALA A 128 -35.97 18.44 0.27
C ALA A 128 -34.66 18.65 1.05
N TYR A 129 -33.56 18.92 0.33
CA TYR A 129 -32.26 19.22 0.94
C TYR A 129 -32.29 20.55 1.69
N GLU A 130 -32.81 21.63 1.08
CA GLU A 130 -32.95 22.93 1.76
C GLU A 130 -33.83 22.85 3.02
N ASN A 131 -34.93 22.10 2.94
CA ASN A 131 -35.84 21.92 4.06
C ASN A 131 -35.22 21.12 5.21
N ILE A 132 -34.44 20.07 4.93
CA ILE A 132 -33.86 19.29 6.01
C ILE A 132 -32.69 20.01 6.68
N ILE A 133 -31.85 20.73 5.92
CA ILE A 133 -30.66 21.34 6.49
C ILE A 133 -31.02 22.49 7.44
N SER A 134 -32.16 23.17 7.27
CA SER A 134 -32.57 24.30 8.13
C SER A 134 -32.75 23.93 9.61
N ASP A 135 -32.94 22.65 9.92
CA ASP A 135 -33.14 22.16 11.29
C ASP A 135 -31.83 21.79 12.01
N TYR A 136 -30.66 22.02 11.38
CA TYR A 136 -29.37 21.59 11.92
C TYR A 136 -28.33 22.71 11.87
N ASP A 137 -27.38 22.63 12.81
CA ASP A 137 -26.37 23.65 13.01
C ASP A 137 -25.02 23.25 12.38
N LEU A 138 -24.66 21.96 12.45
CA LEU A 138 -23.44 21.40 11.87
C LEU A 138 -23.77 20.31 10.84
N ILE A 139 -23.46 20.56 9.56
CA ILE A 139 -23.83 19.69 8.46
C ILE A 139 -22.60 19.09 7.79
N PHE A 140 -22.51 17.76 7.76
CA PHE A 140 -21.49 17.00 7.03
C PHE A 140 -22.05 16.51 5.70
N VAL A 141 -21.41 16.85 4.58
CA VAL A 141 -21.86 16.46 3.23
C VAL A 141 -20.85 15.50 2.61
N LEU A 142 -21.22 14.23 2.52
CA LEU A 142 -20.39 13.10 2.06
C LEU A 142 -20.91 12.57 0.71
N LEU A 143 -21.05 13.45 -0.27
CA LEU A 143 -21.66 13.12 -1.57
C LEU A 143 -20.61 13.01 -2.68
N SER A 144 -20.75 12.02 -3.56
CA SER A 144 -19.97 11.91 -4.80
C SER A 144 -20.34 12.99 -5.83
N GLU A 145 -19.59 13.10 -6.92
CA GLU A 145 -19.70 14.20 -7.88
C GLU A 145 -21.12 14.40 -8.42
N ASN A 146 -21.73 13.34 -8.98
CA ASN A 146 -23.09 13.40 -9.53
C ASN A 146 -24.16 13.61 -8.44
N TYR A 147 -23.93 13.14 -7.22
CA TYR A 147 -24.88 13.38 -6.12
C TYR A 147 -24.76 14.80 -5.56
N LEU A 148 -23.58 15.43 -5.61
CA LEU A 148 -23.45 16.86 -5.33
C LEU A 148 -24.10 17.70 -6.43
N ARG A 149 -24.02 17.26 -7.69
CA ARG A 149 -24.72 17.91 -8.82
C ARG A 149 -26.24 17.89 -8.60
N ALA A 150 -26.79 16.76 -8.14
CA ALA A 150 -28.21 16.62 -7.83
C ALA A 150 -28.73 17.59 -6.74
N LEU A 151 -27.85 18.20 -5.94
CA LEU A 151 -28.24 19.26 -5.01
C LEU A 151 -28.54 20.59 -5.68
N ASN A 152 -28.11 20.81 -6.93
CA ASN A 152 -28.35 22.02 -7.70
C ASN A 152 -27.98 23.32 -6.92
N PHE A 153 -26.71 23.49 -6.59
CA PHE A 153 -26.22 24.68 -5.89
C PHE A 153 -26.44 25.98 -6.71
N PRO A 154 -26.64 27.15 -6.07
CA PRO A 154 -26.53 27.39 -4.62
C PRO A 154 -27.76 26.92 -3.84
N SER A 155 -27.55 26.45 -2.61
CA SER A 155 -28.63 26.12 -1.67
C SER A 155 -28.83 27.26 -0.67
N LYS A 156 -30.06 27.47 -0.23
CA LYS A 156 -30.42 28.38 0.87
C LYS A 156 -29.86 27.82 2.18
N THR A 157 -29.04 28.63 2.86
CA THR A 157 -28.40 28.29 4.13
C THR A 157 -28.62 29.42 5.14
N GLN A 158 -28.49 29.14 6.44
CA GLN A 158 -28.61 30.13 7.51
C GLN A 158 -27.23 30.56 8.04
N LEU A 159 -27.13 31.78 8.60
CA LEU A 159 -25.88 32.36 9.13
C LEU A 159 -25.27 31.57 10.29
N ASN A 160 -26.10 30.92 11.09
CA ASN A 160 -25.71 30.12 12.26
C ASN A 160 -25.29 28.68 11.90
N GLN A 161 -25.21 28.33 10.61
CA GLN A 161 -24.82 26.99 10.17
C GLN A 161 -23.34 26.89 9.82
N THR A 162 -22.82 25.67 9.98
CA THR A 162 -21.47 25.29 9.55
C THR A 162 -21.52 24.02 8.70
N PHE A 163 -20.89 24.06 7.52
CA PHE A 163 -20.84 22.95 6.57
C PHE A 163 -19.44 22.36 6.43
N ILE A 164 -19.35 21.04 6.37
CA ILE A 164 -18.11 20.30 6.10
C ILE A 164 -18.35 19.37 4.91
N PHE A 165 -17.77 19.72 3.77
CA PHE A 165 -17.88 18.94 2.54
C PHE A 165 -16.71 17.97 2.41
N LEU A 166 -17.00 16.68 2.31
CA LEU A 166 -16.02 15.66 1.91
C LEU A 166 -16.24 15.35 0.44
N ALA A 167 -15.59 16.13 -0.42
CA ALA A 167 -15.85 16.16 -1.85
C ALA A 167 -14.58 15.91 -2.68
N SER A 168 -14.75 15.59 -3.96
CA SER A 168 -13.59 15.46 -4.86
C SER A 168 -12.98 16.84 -5.14
N TRP A 169 -11.73 16.89 -5.61
CA TRP A 169 -11.11 18.15 -6.04
C TRP A 169 -11.89 18.86 -7.15
N GLY A 170 -12.43 18.12 -8.13
CA GLY A 170 -13.22 18.69 -9.23
C GLY A 170 -14.59 19.19 -8.78
N SER A 171 -15.06 18.76 -7.61
CA SER A 171 -16.36 19.15 -7.08
C SER A 171 -16.36 20.51 -6.36
N ARG A 172 -15.18 21.11 -6.14
CA ARG A 172 -15.03 22.33 -5.36
C ARG A 172 -15.71 23.53 -6.00
N ASP A 173 -15.61 23.65 -7.32
CA ASP A 173 -15.94 24.89 -8.04
C ASP A 173 -17.44 25.13 -8.16
N TYR A 174 -18.26 24.08 -8.00
CA TYR A 174 -19.71 24.19 -8.03
C TYR A 174 -20.39 24.05 -6.65
N ILE A 175 -19.64 23.80 -5.57
CA ILE A 175 -20.19 23.90 -4.20
C ILE A 175 -20.28 25.39 -3.84
N LYS A 176 -21.50 25.92 -3.83
CA LYS A 176 -21.77 27.32 -3.47
C LYS A 176 -22.77 27.37 -2.31
N VAL A 177 -22.29 27.79 -1.14
CA VAL A 177 -23.11 28.09 0.04
C VAL A 177 -22.87 29.55 0.42
N ASN A 178 -23.95 30.33 0.49
CA ASN A 178 -23.84 31.80 0.41
C ASN A 178 -23.80 32.50 1.79
N LEU A 179 -24.42 31.91 2.82
CA LEU A 179 -24.59 32.57 4.13
C LEU A 179 -23.89 31.84 5.29
N SER A 180 -23.53 30.57 5.12
CA SER A 180 -22.99 29.72 6.19
C SER A 180 -21.46 29.61 6.16
N LYS A 181 -20.87 29.33 7.33
CA LYS A 181 -19.46 28.93 7.41
C LYS A 181 -19.28 27.60 6.70
N HIS A 182 -18.23 27.43 5.91
CA HIS A 182 -17.97 26.13 5.29
C HIS A 182 -16.51 25.79 5.14
N PHE A 183 -16.23 24.50 5.13
CA PHE A 183 -14.93 23.93 4.79
C PHE A 183 -15.12 22.79 3.78
N ILE A 184 -14.33 22.83 2.70
CA ILE A 184 -14.26 21.74 1.74
C ILE A 184 -12.99 20.97 2.03
N CYS A 185 -13.12 19.70 2.41
CA CYS A 185 -12.05 18.73 2.54
C CYS A 185 -11.89 18.01 1.19
N PRO A 186 -10.93 18.42 0.34
CA PRO A 186 -10.81 17.84 -0.99
C PRO A 186 -10.16 16.46 -0.89
N LEU A 187 -10.77 15.47 -1.55
CA LEU A 187 -10.35 14.08 -1.51
C LEU A 187 -9.98 13.58 -2.90
N SER A 188 -8.84 12.91 -2.99
CA SER A 188 -8.34 12.23 -4.18
C SER A 188 -7.63 10.93 -3.81
N ASN A 189 -7.06 10.26 -4.81
CA ASN A 189 -6.16 9.13 -4.58
C ASN A 189 -4.95 9.50 -3.70
N LEU A 190 -4.54 10.77 -3.64
CA LEU A 190 -3.47 11.22 -2.74
C LEU A 190 -3.90 11.13 -1.28
N GLU A 191 -5.09 11.64 -0.95
CA GLU A 191 -5.65 11.56 0.40
C GLU A 191 -5.99 10.11 0.77
N ALA A 192 -6.55 9.34 -0.17
CA ALA A 192 -6.78 7.90 0.01
C ALA A 192 -5.48 7.17 0.40
N LYS A 193 -4.38 7.49 -0.29
CA LYS A 193 -3.05 6.97 0.02
C LYS A 193 -2.52 7.48 1.36
N SER A 194 -2.68 8.77 1.69
CA SER A 194 -2.18 9.33 2.95
C SER A 194 -2.87 8.73 4.18
N TYR A 195 -4.15 8.42 4.06
CA TYR A 195 -4.93 7.74 5.10
C TYR A 195 -4.88 6.21 5.01
N GLY A 196 -4.22 5.67 3.98
CA GLY A 196 -4.13 4.24 3.68
C GLY A 196 -5.48 3.53 3.60
N TYR A 197 -6.48 4.21 3.02
CA TYR A 197 -7.84 3.70 2.86
C TYR A 197 -8.29 3.82 1.41
N GLY A 198 -9.11 2.88 0.93
CA GLY A 198 -9.60 2.91 -0.46
C GLY A 198 -10.47 4.15 -0.73
N LEU A 199 -10.28 4.78 -1.89
CA LEU A 199 -10.98 6.03 -2.27
C LEU A 199 -12.51 5.91 -2.13
N VAL A 200 -13.08 4.79 -2.55
CA VAL A 200 -14.54 4.51 -2.54
C VAL A 200 -15.16 4.61 -1.13
N GLY A 201 -14.41 4.29 -0.08
CA GLY A 201 -14.91 4.35 1.30
C GLY A 201 -14.32 5.48 2.14
N LEU A 202 -13.44 6.30 1.56
CA LEU A 202 -12.62 7.27 2.29
C LEU A 202 -13.46 8.28 3.08
N LYS A 203 -14.56 8.77 2.50
CA LYS A 203 -15.43 9.77 3.14
C LYS A 203 -16.02 9.27 4.47
N GLY A 204 -16.64 8.09 4.43
CA GLY A 204 -17.19 7.46 5.63
C GLY A 204 -16.11 7.10 6.64
N PHE A 205 -14.92 6.67 6.18
CA PHE A 205 -13.78 6.41 7.05
C PHE A 205 -13.29 7.65 7.79
N LEU A 206 -13.14 8.78 7.10
CA LEU A 206 -12.71 10.04 7.72
C LEU A 206 -13.73 10.56 8.71
N PHE A 207 -15.02 10.49 8.38
CA PHE A 207 -16.07 10.83 9.33
C PHE A 207 -16.03 9.94 10.59
N LYS A 208 -15.87 8.62 10.42
CA LYS A 208 -15.69 7.70 11.56
C LYS A 208 -14.48 8.08 12.42
N LYS A 209 -13.35 8.41 11.79
CA LYS A 209 -12.14 8.83 12.52
C LYS A 209 -12.37 10.11 13.31
N PHE A 210 -13.10 11.05 12.73
CA PHE A 210 -13.51 12.26 13.42
C PHE A 210 -14.43 11.94 14.60
N ALA A 211 -15.44 11.08 14.41
CA ALA A 211 -16.33 10.63 15.48
C ALA A 211 -15.54 9.97 16.63
N GLN A 212 -14.51 9.18 16.35
CA GLN A 212 -13.63 8.63 17.38
C GLN A 212 -12.91 9.71 18.18
N LYS A 213 -12.49 10.80 17.54
CA LYS A 213 -11.84 11.94 18.21
C LYS A 213 -12.82 12.76 19.06
N VAL A 214 -14.09 12.83 18.67
CA VAL A 214 -15.14 13.46 19.50
C VAL A 214 -15.37 12.70 20.80
N ILE A 215 -15.15 11.38 20.82
CA ILE A 215 -15.19 10.60 22.08
C ILE A 215 -14.06 11.01 23.03
N GLU A 216 -12.91 11.39 22.48
CA GLU A 216 -11.73 11.80 23.24
C GLU A 216 -11.80 13.26 23.71
N ASP A 217 -12.50 14.13 22.97
CA ASP A 217 -12.70 15.56 23.26
C ASP A 217 -14.16 15.93 22.99
N ASP A 218 -14.96 16.01 24.06
CA ASP A 218 -16.40 16.26 24.01
C ASP A 218 -16.76 17.67 23.49
N GLN A 219 -15.83 18.62 23.59
CA GLN A 219 -15.97 19.96 23.03
C GLN A 219 -15.65 20.03 21.53
N LEU A 220 -15.13 18.94 20.94
CA LEU A 220 -14.63 18.96 19.57
C LEU A 220 -15.70 19.32 18.53
N LEU A 221 -16.95 18.87 18.72
CA LEU A 221 -18.06 19.25 17.84
C LEU A 221 -18.33 20.75 17.88
N SER A 222 -18.37 21.36 19.07
CA SER A 222 -18.54 22.81 19.20
C SER A 222 -17.33 23.58 18.64
N LYS A 223 -16.11 23.07 18.82
CA LYS A 223 -14.90 23.66 18.23
C LYS A 223 -14.94 23.64 16.71
N VAL A 224 -15.36 22.52 16.11
CA VAL A 224 -15.50 22.34 14.66
C VAL A 224 -16.66 23.16 14.08
N PHE A 225 -17.76 23.31 14.84
CA PHE A 225 -18.84 24.22 14.49
C PHE A 225 -18.37 25.67 14.42
N ASN A 226 -17.45 26.10 15.28
CA ASN A 226 -16.88 27.44 15.26
C ASN A 226 -15.78 27.61 14.20
N ASP A 227 -14.84 26.67 14.10
CA ASP A 227 -13.77 26.60 13.09
C ASP A 227 -13.87 25.29 12.29
N PRO A 228 -14.54 25.27 11.12
CA PRO A 228 -14.70 24.05 10.34
C PRO A 228 -13.39 23.50 9.77
N GLN A 229 -12.31 24.29 9.70
CA GLN A 229 -10.99 23.78 9.29
C GLN A 229 -10.39 22.80 10.32
N LEU A 230 -10.83 22.89 11.58
CA LEU A 230 -10.38 22.02 12.65
C LEU A 230 -10.69 20.54 12.38
N PHE A 231 -11.74 20.25 11.61
CA PHE A 231 -12.06 18.90 11.16
C PHE A 231 -10.85 18.20 10.54
N LYS A 232 -10.19 18.86 9.59
CA LYS A 232 -9.01 18.31 8.90
C LYS A 232 -7.81 18.25 9.82
N LYS A 233 -7.57 19.30 10.62
CA LYS A 233 -6.45 19.37 11.57
C LYS A 233 -6.48 18.19 12.55
N VAL A 234 -7.65 17.84 13.08
CA VAL A 234 -7.85 16.74 14.03
C VAL A 234 -7.70 15.37 13.40
N LEU A 235 -7.99 15.24 12.09
CA LEU A 235 -7.73 14.02 11.35
C LEU A 235 -6.24 13.86 10.97
N ASP A 236 -5.49 14.97 10.96
CA ASP A 236 -4.07 15.01 10.63
C ASP A 236 -3.17 14.93 11.88
N THR A 237 -3.73 14.98 13.10
CA THR A 237 -3.00 14.72 14.35
C THR A 237 -2.73 13.21 14.51
N LYS A 238 -1.53 12.84 14.08
CA LYS A 238 -0.97 11.49 13.86
C LYS A 238 -1.45 10.86 12.54
N PRO A 239 -0.59 10.82 11.52
CA PRO A 239 -0.87 9.97 10.37
C PRO A 239 -0.94 8.52 10.84
N ILE A 240 -2.11 7.90 10.70
CA ILE A 240 -2.19 6.44 10.59
C ILE A 240 -1.55 6.12 9.25
N GLN A 241 -0.22 6.03 9.28
CA GLN A 241 0.59 5.45 8.24
C GLN A 241 0.18 3.97 8.12
N LEU A 242 -0.74 3.68 7.21
CA LEU A 242 -0.71 2.41 6.48
C LEU A 242 0.35 2.53 5.37
N ASN A 243 1.56 2.90 5.79
CA ASN A 243 2.77 2.75 5.00
C ASN A 243 3.30 1.35 5.32
N LEU A 244 3.45 0.50 4.29
CA LEU A 244 4.68 -0.31 4.21
C LEU A 244 5.83 0.67 4.48
N PRO A 245 6.75 0.38 5.42
CA PRO A 245 7.59 1.39 6.03
C PRO A 245 8.29 2.24 4.96
N PHE A 246 7.76 3.45 4.76
CA PHE A 246 8.63 4.57 4.46
C PHE A 246 9.42 4.74 5.74
N ILE A 247 10.71 4.48 5.66
CA ILE A 247 11.67 4.86 6.68
C ILE A 247 11.51 6.36 6.88
N ASN A 248 10.74 6.75 7.89
CA ASN A 248 10.77 8.08 8.47
C ASN A 248 12.07 8.20 9.24
N SER A 249 13.18 8.38 8.52
CA SER A 249 14.34 9.05 9.08
C SER A 249 14.14 10.55 8.85
N HIS A 250 13.66 11.21 9.90
CA HIS A 250 13.89 12.63 10.10
C HIS A 250 15.38 12.82 10.40
N GLN A 251 16.22 12.86 9.37
CA GLN A 251 17.61 13.30 9.47
C GLN A 251 18.03 13.92 8.13
N SER A 252 19.04 14.79 8.24
CA SER A 252 19.46 15.83 7.30
C SER A 252 19.85 15.34 5.90
N VAL A 253 19.89 16.31 4.98
CA VAL A 253 20.29 16.17 3.57
C VAL A 253 21.80 15.94 3.51
N LYS A 254 22.21 14.67 3.62
CA LYS A 254 23.43 14.04 3.07
C LYS A 254 23.11 12.54 2.95
N GLY A 255 23.66 11.85 1.95
CA GLY A 255 23.31 10.48 1.53
C GLY A 255 22.86 9.56 2.67
N ARG A 256 21.65 8.99 2.54
CA ARG A 256 21.16 8.01 3.52
C ARG A 256 22.01 6.74 3.39
N SER A 257 22.88 6.47 4.35
CA SER A 257 23.56 5.17 4.45
C SER A 257 22.59 4.11 4.98
N GLU A 258 22.49 2.97 4.29
CA GLU A 258 21.71 1.82 4.76
C GLU A 258 22.40 1.08 5.92
N LEU A 259 23.69 1.37 6.18
CA LEU A 259 24.47 0.93 7.35
C LEU A 259 24.59 2.06 8.37
N SER A 260 23.48 2.65 8.81
CA SER A 260 23.46 3.45 10.02
C SER A 260 23.65 2.52 11.22
N GLU A 261 24.91 2.25 11.58
CA GLU A 261 25.41 1.43 12.70
C GLU A 261 24.81 0.01 12.82
N LEU A 262 25.67 -1.01 12.78
CA LEU A 262 25.26 -2.39 13.06
C LEU A 262 24.73 -2.48 14.49
N ILE A 263 23.66 -3.27 14.68
CA ILE A 263 23.17 -3.55 16.03
C ILE A 263 24.20 -4.45 16.72
N PRO A 264 24.71 -4.07 17.91
CA PRO A 264 25.73 -4.83 18.60
C PRO A 264 25.22 -6.22 18.98
N LEU A 265 26.13 -7.20 18.97
CA LEU A 265 25.83 -8.54 19.44
C LEU A 265 25.78 -8.56 20.97
N PRO A 266 24.90 -9.37 21.58
CA PRO A 266 24.90 -9.60 23.02
C PRO A 266 26.22 -10.20 23.46
N SER A 267 26.80 -9.65 24.52
CA SER A 267 27.99 -10.21 25.17
C SER A 267 27.67 -11.41 26.06
N ASP A 268 26.41 -11.56 26.47
CA ASP A 268 25.92 -12.57 27.42
C ASP A 268 25.36 -13.84 26.76
N HIS A 269 25.28 -13.88 25.42
CA HIS A 269 24.75 -15.02 24.67
C HIS A 269 25.75 -15.52 23.63
N ASN A 270 26.01 -16.83 23.63
CA ASN A 270 26.70 -17.48 22.52
C ASN A 270 25.84 -17.45 21.24
N PRO A 271 26.44 -17.66 20.05
CA PRO A 271 25.66 -17.87 18.84
C PRO A 271 24.73 -19.08 18.97
N ALA A 272 23.53 -18.98 18.41
CA ALA A 272 22.52 -20.04 18.49
C ALA A 272 23.03 -21.39 17.94
N PRO A 273 22.52 -22.54 18.42
CA PRO A 273 23.01 -23.87 18.00
C PRO A 273 22.95 -24.13 16.49
N ASN A 274 22.05 -23.45 15.79
CA ASN A 274 21.81 -23.57 14.36
C ASN A 274 22.58 -22.53 13.51
N TYR A 275 23.50 -21.76 14.11
CA TYR A 275 24.28 -20.70 13.44
C TYR A 275 25.06 -21.19 12.21
N HIS A 276 25.48 -22.46 12.21
CA HIS A 276 26.25 -23.10 11.15
C HIS A 276 25.47 -23.26 9.83
N HIS A 277 24.14 -23.12 9.83
CA HIS A 277 23.35 -23.09 8.59
C HIS A 277 23.61 -21.84 7.74
N GLY A 278 24.25 -20.80 8.29
CA GLY A 278 24.38 -19.51 7.63
C GLY A 278 23.04 -18.78 7.55
N MET A 279 22.93 -17.80 6.64
CA MET A 279 21.68 -17.08 6.40
C MET A 279 21.41 -16.96 4.91
N GLN A 280 20.17 -17.26 4.49
CA GLN A 280 19.75 -17.23 3.08
C GLN A 280 18.73 -16.12 2.80
N TYR A 281 18.88 -15.46 1.65
CA TYR A 281 17.96 -14.42 1.17
C TYR A 281 17.02 -14.97 0.08
N PHE A 282 15.72 -14.87 0.33
CA PHE A 282 14.67 -15.20 -0.65
C PHE A 282 14.05 -13.93 -1.24
N ILE A 283 13.87 -13.89 -2.56
CA ILE A 283 13.11 -12.82 -3.23
C ILE A 283 11.65 -13.26 -3.42
N PRO A 284 10.64 -12.50 -2.96
CA PRO A 284 9.26 -12.74 -3.33
C PRO A 284 9.02 -12.41 -4.80
N GLU A 285 8.37 -13.31 -5.55
CA GLU A 285 8.10 -13.18 -6.98
C GLU A 285 6.70 -12.63 -7.29
N TRP A 286 6.62 -11.56 -8.10
CA TRP A 286 5.36 -10.84 -8.42
C TRP A 286 5.16 -10.55 -9.92
N ASP A 287 5.65 -11.42 -10.80
CA ASP A 287 5.80 -11.20 -12.23
C ASP A 287 6.82 -10.08 -12.50
N ASP A 288 8.00 -10.20 -11.88
CA ASP A 288 9.10 -9.24 -11.93
C ASP A 288 10.11 -9.56 -13.05
N TYR A 289 9.70 -9.27 -14.28
CA TYR A 289 10.49 -9.45 -15.50
C TYR A 289 10.52 -8.19 -16.37
N VAL A 290 11.51 -8.12 -17.26
CA VAL A 290 11.75 -6.98 -18.16
C VAL A 290 12.02 -7.46 -19.59
N ASP A 291 11.74 -6.59 -20.56
CA ASP A 291 12.04 -6.86 -21.97
C ASP A 291 13.54 -6.67 -22.20
N PRO A 292 14.33 -7.72 -22.51
CA PRO A 292 15.77 -7.63 -22.68
C PRO A 292 16.17 -6.67 -23.81
N ASN A 293 15.33 -6.55 -24.84
CA ASN A 293 15.58 -5.77 -26.05
C ASN A 293 14.84 -4.41 -26.06
N PHE A 294 14.45 -3.92 -24.88
CA PHE A 294 13.76 -2.63 -24.74
C PHE A 294 14.55 -1.48 -25.39
N ASP A 295 13.89 -0.70 -26.25
CA ASP A 295 14.51 0.46 -26.90
C ASP A 295 14.48 1.65 -25.93
N PHE A 296 15.61 1.92 -25.29
CA PHE A 296 15.75 3.05 -24.36
C PHE A 296 15.74 4.41 -25.06
N LEU A 297 16.08 4.48 -26.35
CA LEU A 297 16.03 5.74 -27.10
C LEU A 297 14.59 6.13 -27.40
N LYS A 298 13.77 5.17 -27.85
CA LYS A 298 12.35 5.37 -28.19
C LYS A 298 11.38 5.14 -27.03
N ASP A 299 11.86 4.62 -25.91
CA ASP A 299 11.06 4.24 -24.73
C ASP A 299 9.92 3.26 -25.07
N SER A 300 10.25 2.25 -25.89
CA SER A 300 9.30 1.28 -26.45
C SER A 300 9.75 -0.16 -26.26
N PHE A 301 8.76 -1.05 -26.06
CA PHE A 301 8.98 -2.49 -26.06
C PHE A 301 9.31 -3.02 -27.45
N SER A 302 10.01 -4.14 -27.49
CA SER A 302 10.34 -4.89 -28.69
C SER A 302 9.08 -5.26 -29.49
N SER A 303 9.13 -5.08 -30.81
CA SER A 303 8.06 -5.49 -31.71
C SER A 303 7.87 -7.01 -31.65
N LYS A 304 6.61 -7.48 -31.63
CA LYS A 304 6.23 -8.92 -31.55
C LYS A 304 6.54 -9.63 -30.22
N ARG A 305 7.02 -8.92 -29.20
CA ARG A 305 7.26 -9.47 -27.86
C ARG A 305 6.01 -10.14 -27.28
N VAL A 306 6.18 -11.37 -26.80
CA VAL A 306 5.23 -12.10 -25.96
C VAL A 306 5.64 -11.93 -24.50
N PRO A 307 4.84 -11.20 -23.68
CA PRO A 307 5.14 -11.01 -22.26
C PRO A 307 5.41 -12.35 -21.55
N HIS A 308 6.31 -12.36 -20.58
CA HIS A 308 6.84 -13.52 -19.85
C HIS A 308 7.69 -14.50 -20.67
N GLN A 309 7.34 -14.79 -21.93
CA GLN A 309 8.12 -15.72 -22.76
C GLN A 309 9.42 -15.08 -23.25
N ASP A 310 9.33 -13.86 -23.77
CA ASP A 310 10.48 -13.12 -24.30
C ASP A 310 11.10 -12.17 -23.26
N ASP A 311 10.52 -12.10 -22.06
CA ASP A 311 11.05 -11.29 -20.96
C ASP A 311 12.02 -12.10 -20.11
N VAL A 312 12.92 -11.38 -19.43
CA VAL A 312 13.91 -11.97 -18.53
C VAL A 312 13.69 -11.53 -17.08
N TYR A 313 13.90 -12.46 -16.16
CA TYR A 313 13.97 -12.22 -14.72
C TYR A 313 15.34 -11.69 -14.31
N ALA A 314 15.44 -11.16 -13.09
CA ALA A 314 16.72 -10.69 -12.55
C ALA A 314 17.82 -11.77 -12.57
N HIS A 315 17.49 -13.01 -12.16
CA HIS A 315 18.44 -14.12 -12.11
C HIS A 315 18.90 -14.63 -13.50
N GLU A 316 18.23 -14.19 -14.58
CA GLU A 316 18.64 -14.49 -15.96
C GLU A 316 19.57 -13.40 -16.52
N MET A 317 19.56 -12.20 -15.93
CA MET A 317 20.40 -11.08 -16.38
C MET A 317 21.80 -11.10 -15.79
N PHE A 318 21.95 -11.52 -14.54
CA PHE A 318 23.25 -11.54 -13.85
C PHE A 318 23.95 -12.90 -14.04
N THR A 319 25.29 -12.90 -14.09
CA THR A 319 26.10 -14.14 -14.17
C THR A 319 25.74 -15.16 -13.09
N ASN A 320 25.43 -14.69 -11.88
CA ASN A 320 24.91 -15.51 -10.79
C ASN A 320 23.63 -14.86 -10.25
N PRO A 321 22.66 -15.66 -9.77
CA PRO A 321 21.48 -15.12 -9.10
C PRO A 321 21.83 -14.19 -7.94
N ASN A 322 21.12 -13.08 -7.81
CA ASN A 322 21.30 -12.09 -6.74
C ASN A 322 20.40 -12.36 -5.52
N TYR A 323 20.11 -13.63 -5.26
CA TYR A 323 19.37 -14.17 -4.13
C TYR A 323 19.56 -15.69 -4.07
N ASP A 324 19.40 -16.28 -2.88
CA ASP A 324 19.60 -17.72 -2.65
C ASP A 324 18.37 -18.56 -3.01
N GLY A 325 17.18 -17.93 -3.03
CA GLY A 325 15.93 -18.59 -3.39
C GLY A 325 14.82 -17.63 -3.76
N ILE A 326 13.69 -18.18 -4.19
CA ILE A 326 12.49 -17.43 -4.58
C ILE A 326 11.31 -17.87 -3.71
N LEU A 327 10.50 -16.92 -3.26
CA LEU A 327 9.24 -17.17 -2.57
C LEU A 327 8.07 -16.86 -3.52
N VAL A 328 7.17 -17.81 -3.70
CA VAL A 328 5.96 -17.65 -4.54
C VAL A 328 4.73 -17.88 -3.69
N SER A 329 3.89 -16.85 -3.56
CA SER A 329 2.61 -17.00 -2.88
C SER A 329 1.55 -17.63 -3.78
N ARG A 330 0.63 -18.41 -3.21
CA ARG A 330 -0.50 -19.02 -3.92
C ARG A 330 -1.37 -17.98 -4.64
N GLY A 331 -1.52 -16.77 -4.08
CA GLY A 331 -2.24 -15.68 -4.75
C GLY A 331 -1.61 -15.24 -6.09
N VAL A 332 -0.28 -15.36 -6.24
CA VAL A 332 0.42 -15.09 -7.50
C VAL A 332 0.21 -16.20 -8.53
N PHE A 333 0.04 -17.44 -8.07
CA PHE A 333 -0.32 -18.60 -8.89
C PHE A 333 -1.77 -18.52 -9.39
N GLU A 334 -2.72 -18.12 -8.53
CA GLU A 334 -4.16 -18.05 -8.84
C GLU A 334 -4.58 -16.80 -9.65
N LYS A 335 -3.65 -15.89 -9.93
CA LYS A 335 -3.91 -14.60 -10.60
C LYS A 335 -4.55 -14.73 -11.99
N SER A 336 -4.28 -15.81 -12.72
CA SER A 336 -4.97 -16.10 -14.00
C SER A 336 -4.96 -17.59 -14.31
N GLN A 337 -6.02 -18.06 -14.98
CA GLN A 337 -6.15 -19.45 -15.41
C GLN A 337 -5.00 -19.89 -16.32
N LYS A 338 -4.64 -19.07 -17.32
CA LYS A 338 -3.53 -19.35 -18.25
C LYS A 338 -2.19 -19.54 -17.53
N LYS A 339 -1.91 -18.72 -16.51
CA LYS A 339 -0.69 -18.85 -15.69
C LYS A 339 -0.71 -20.15 -14.88
N ARG A 340 -1.84 -20.45 -14.25
CA ARG A 340 -2.03 -21.69 -13.48
C ARG A 340 -1.77 -22.92 -14.34
N GLU A 341 -2.38 -22.98 -15.52
CA GLU A 341 -2.21 -24.07 -16.47
C GLU A 341 -0.75 -24.19 -16.94
N ALA A 342 -0.10 -23.06 -17.23
CA ALA A 342 1.31 -23.06 -17.63
C ALA A 342 2.25 -23.55 -16.53
N ILE A 343 2.01 -23.17 -15.27
CA ILE A 343 2.81 -23.63 -14.12
C ILE A 343 2.56 -25.12 -13.87
N LEU A 344 1.31 -25.58 -13.91
CA LEU A 344 0.98 -27.00 -13.73
C LEU A 344 1.57 -27.88 -14.83
N ALA A 345 1.60 -27.39 -16.08
CA ALA A 345 2.17 -28.13 -17.20
C ALA A 345 3.70 -28.20 -17.18
N LYS A 346 4.38 -27.13 -16.74
CA LYS A 346 5.85 -27.00 -16.81
C LYS A 346 6.57 -27.29 -15.49
N GLY A 347 5.87 -27.16 -14.36
CA GLY A 347 6.48 -27.00 -13.04
C GLY A 347 6.94 -25.57 -12.77
N ILE A 348 7.03 -25.18 -11.50
CA ILE A 348 7.33 -23.82 -11.06
C ILE A 348 8.75 -23.38 -11.43
N HIS A 349 9.73 -24.29 -11.35
CA HIS A 349 11.12 -24.02 -11.73
C HIS A 349 11.26 -23.64 -13.20
N ASN A 350 10.63 -24.40 -14.11
CA ASN A 350 10.68 -24.12 -15.55
C ASN A 350 9.85 -22.90 -15.93
N TYR A 351 8.76 -22.63 -15.20
CA TYR A 351 7.96 -21.43 -15.42
C TYR A 351 8.76 -20.16 -15.07
N ILE A 352 9.39 -20.13 -13.90
CA ILE A 352 10.19 -18.98 -13.41
C ILE A 352 11.61 -18.99 -13.99
N ARG A 353 12.05 -20.09 -14.61
CA ARG A 353 13.40 -20.29 -15.18
C ARG A 353 14.53 -20.19 -14.14
N PHE A 354 14.25 -20.68 -12.94
CA PHE A 354 15.17 -20.67 -11.80
C PHE A 354 15.47 -22.10 -11.30
N SER A 355 16.76 -22.46 -11.28
CA SER A 355 17.23 -23.78 -10.85
C SER A 355 17.50 -23.88 -9.34
N GLY A 356 17.56 -22.75 -8.62
CA GLY A 356 17.75 -22.69 -7.17
C GLY A 356 16.48 -23.00 -6.38
N LYS A 357 16.47 -22.72 -5.08
CA LYS A 357 15.36 -23.12 -4.20
C LYS A 357 14.12 -22.24 -4.34
N ILE A 358 12.95 -22.85 -4.50
CA ILE A 358 11.64 -22.16 -4.55
C ILE A 358 10.77 -22.59 -3.38
N MET A 359 10.33 -21.60 -2.60
CA MET A 359 9.42 -21.73 -1.46
C MET A 359 8.01 -21.33 -1.86
N GLY A 360 7.05 -22.22 -1.63
CA GLY A 360 5.63 -21.95 -1.80
C GLY A 360 5.03 -21.40 -0.51
N ASP A 361 4.35 -20.26 -0.59
CA ASP A 361 3.60 -19.64 0.50
C ASP A 361 2.09 -19.73 0.24
N CYS A 362 1.30 -19.98 1.28
CA CYS A 362 -0.16 -20.05 1.21
C CYS A 362 -0.81 -18.68 0.93
N GLY A 363 -0.08 -17.58 1.12
CA GLY A 363 -0.50 -16.24 0.71
C GLY A 363 -1.44 -15.57 1.70
N ALA A 364 -1.21 -15.72 3.01
CA ALA A 364 -2.10 -15.25 4.07
C ALA A 364 -2.45 -13.76 4.07
N PHE A 365 -1.62 -12.92 3.43
CA PHE A 365 -1.98 -11.52 3.18
C PHE A 365 -3.24 -11.36 2.30
N GLY A 366 -3.47 -12.30 1.38
CA GLY A 366 -4.60 -12.29 0.45
C GLY A 366 -5.95 -12.58 1.11
N TYR A 367 -5.96 -13.39 2.17
CA TYR A 367 -7.17 -13.76 2.92
C TYR A 367 -7.20 -13.20 4.35
N LEU A 368 -6.42 -12.16 4.63
CA LEU A 368 -6.33 -11.52 5.95
C LEU A 368 -7.69 -11.14 6.55
N THR A 369 -8.65 -10.73 5.71
CA THR A 369 -10.00 -10.30 6.12
C THR A 369 -11.03 -11.43 6.18
N LYS A 370 -10.66 -12.66 5.80
CA LYS A 370 -11.51 -13.83 5.95
C LYS A 370 -11.51 -14.27 7.40
N GLU A 371 -12.55 -15.02 7.77
CA GLU A 371 -12.67 -15.59 9.11
C GLU A 371 -11.72 -16.79 9.30
N VAL A 372 -11.62 -17.62 8.26
CA VAL A 372 -10.70 -18.75 8.16
C VAL A 372 -9.96 -18.72 6.81
N PRO A 373 -8.79 -19.35 6.69
CA PRO A 373 -8.11 -19.55 5.41
C PRO A 373 -9.03 -20.24 4.38
N PRO A 374 -8.99 -19.85 3.10
CA PRO A 374 -9.92 -20.34 2.09
C PRO A 374 -9.49 -21.66 1.44
N TYR A 375 -8.50 -22.34 2.00
CA TYR A 375 -7.86 -23.51 1.43
C TYR A 375 -7.81 -24.64 2.44
N THR A 376 -7.90 -25.88 1.97
CA THR A 376 -7.68 -27.05 2.81
C THR A 376 -6.22 -27.49 2.80
N THR A 377 -5.83 -28.28 3.80
CA THR A 377 -4.49 -28.86 3.89
C THR A 377 -4.16 -29.73 2.67
N ASP A 378 -5.10 -30.57 2.20
CA ASP A 378 -4.89 -31.43 1.03
C ASP A 378 -4.65 -30.63 -0.24
N GLU A 379 -5.42 -29.55 -0.46
CA GLU A 379 -5.25 -28.69 -1.63
C GLU A 379 -3.86 -28.03 -1.67
N ILE A 380 -3.35 -27.61 -0.51
CA ILE A 380 -2.05 -26.94 -0.43
C ILE A 380 -0.90 -27.95 -0.62
N LEU A 381 -1.02 -29.15 -0.03
CA LEU A 381 -0.03 -30.21 -0.22
C LEU A 381 0.04 -30.64 -1.71
N ASP A 382 -1.11 -30.88 -2.35
CA ASP A 382 -1.20 -31.22 -3.78
C ASP A 382 -0.62 -30.10 -4.65
N TYR A 383 -0.97 -28.85 -4.34
CA TYR A 383 -0.42 -27.67 -5.02
C TYR A 383 1.11 -27.63 -4.98
N TYR A 384 1.72 -27.77 -3.81
CA TYR A 384 3.17 -27.71 -3.67
C TYR A 384 3.87 -28.88 -4.40
N GLN A 385 3.32 -30.08 -4.30
CA GLN A 385 3.85 -31.27 -4.96
C GLN A 385 3.76 -31.17 -6.49
N ARG A 386 2.57 -30.88 -7.03
CA ARG A 386 2.34 -30.84 -8.48
C ARG A 386 3.10 -29.72 -9.17
N CYS A 387 3.24 -28.58 -8.50
CA CYS A 387 4.04 -27.49 -9.04
C CYS A 387 5.55 -27.75 -8.90
N GLY A 388 5.98 -28.70 -8.07
CA GLY A 388 7.39 -29.04 -7.87
C GLY A 388 8.16 -28.02 -7.03
N PHE A 389 7.56 -27.53 -5.95
CA PHE A 389 8.26 -26.65 -5.00
C PHE A 389 9.34 -27.40 -4.22
N ASN A 390 10.36 -26.68 -3.72
CA ASN A 390 11.34 -27.29 -2.80
C ASN A 390 10.89 -27.20 -1.34
N TYR A 391 10.16 -26.13 -1.00
CA TYR A 391 9.66 -25.88 0.35
C TYR A 391 8.17 -25.52 0.28
N GLY A 392 7.37 -26.07 1.20
CA GLY A 392 5.92 -25.82 1.27
C GLY A 392 5.52 -25.34 2.65
N VAL A 393 4.98 -24.12 2.73
CA VAL A 393 4.58 -23.48 3.99
C VAL A 393 3.18 -23.93 4.41
N SER A 394 3.03 -24.34 5.68
CA SER A 394 1.74 -24.70 6.27
C SER A 394 0.78 -23.52 6.29
N ILE A 395 -0.53 -23.78 6.30
CA ILE A 395 -1.55 -22.73 6.24
C ILE A 395 -1.58 -21.94 7.55
N ASP A 396 -1.34 -20.63 7.48
CA ASP A 396 -1.44 -19.74 8.64
C ASP A 396 -2.59 -18.74 8.54
N HIS A 397 -2.87 -18.08 9.66
CA HIS A 397 -3.75 -16.93 9.70
C HIS A 397 -3.11 -15.75 10.45
N LEU A 398 -2.63 -14.76 9.68
CA LEU A 398 -1.89 -13.59 10.19
C LEU A 398 -2.57 -12.88 11.38
N ILE A 399 -1.77 -12.63 12.43
CA ILE A 399 -2.16 -11.88 13.63
C ILE A 399 -1.57 -10.46 13.56
N VAL A 400 -2.22 -9.58 12.80
CA VAL A 400 -1.73 -8.21 12.57
C VAL A 400 -2.84 -7.16 12.66
N GLY A 401 -2.47 -5.94 13.05
CA GLY A 401 -3.37 -4.78 13.07
C GLY A 401 -4.64 -5.04 13.90
N GLN A 402 -5.82 -4.89 13.27
CA GLN A 402 -7.09 -5.08 13.97
C GLN A 402 -7.35 -6.53 14.43
N PHE A 403 -6.62 -7.50 13.86
CA PHE A 403 -6.76 -8.93 14.18
C PHE A 403 -5.83 -9.36 15.32
N ALA A 404 -4.95 -8.49 15.79
CA ALA A 404 -4.10 -8.71 16.97
C ALA A 404 -4.82 -8.39 18.30
N LYS A 405 -6.16 -8.28 18.29
CA LYS A 405 -6.97 -8.01 19.49
C LYS A 405 -7.28 -9.30 20.24
N PRO A 406 -7.37 -9.26 21.58
CA PRO A 406 -7.83 -10.39 22.38
C PRO A 406 -9.17 -10.94 21.86
N GLY A 407 -9.33 -12.26 21.91
CA GLY A 407 -10.44 -13.03 21.39
C GLY A 407 -10.29 -13.43 19.91
N VAL A 408 -9.64 -12.60 19.08
CA VAL A 408 -9.39 -12.90 17.66
C VAL A 408 -8.00 -13.50 17.45
N ARG A 409 -6.98 -12.92 18.11
CA ARG A 409 -5.59 -13.37 17.97
C ARG A 409 -5.40 -14.79 18.49
N GLU A 410 -6.04 -15.16 19.61
CA GLU A 410 -5.98 -16.51 20.18
C GLU A 410 -6.61 -17.52 19.20
N LYS A 411 -7.80 -17.23 18.66
CA LYS A 411 -8.43 -18.09 17.64
C LYS A 411 -7.56 -18.32 16.41
N ARG A 412 -6.92 -17.25 15.89
CA ARG A 412 -6.03 -17.36 14.73
C ARG A 412 -4.73 -18.10 15.03
N TYR A 413 -4.21 -17.93 16.24
CA TYR A 413 -3.05 -18.65 16.74
C TYR A 413 -3.34 -20.15 16.84
N ASP A 414 -4.43 -20.52 17.52
CA ASP A 414 -4.85 -21.91 17.67
C ASP A 414 -5.13 -22.56 16.31
N LEU A 415 -5.84 -21.86 15.42
CA LEU A 415 -6.10 -22.33 14.06
C LEU A 415 -4.81 -22.55 13.26
N THR A 416 -3.82 -21.65 13.40
CA THR A 416 -2.53 -21.79 12.72
C THR A 416 -1.76 -23.01 13.22
N ILE A 417 -1.75 -23.25 14.54
CA ILE A 417 -1.15 -24.44 15.16
C ILE A 417 -1.85 -25.72 14.67
N GLN A 418 -3.19 -25.74 14.69
CA GLN A 418 -3.99 -26.88 14.24
C GLN A 418 -3.73 -27.21 12.76
N ASN A 419 -3.71 -26.20 11.89
CA ASN A 419 -3.39 -26.38 10.48
C ASN A 419 -1.99 -26.94 10.28
N ALA A 420 -0.99 -26.48 11.05
CA ALA A 420 0.37 -26.98 10.95
C ALA A 420 0.49 -28.45 11.42
N GLN A 421 -0.23 -28.83 12.46
CA GLN A 421 -0.31 -30.22 12.89
C GLN A 421 -0.97 -31.11 11.83
N GLU A 422 -2.12 -30.68 11.29
CA GLU A 422 -2.81 -31.40 10.22
C GLU A 422 -1.92 -31.54 8.98
N PHE A 423 -1.19 -30.47 8.63
CA PHE A 423 -0.25 -30.46 7.50
C PHE A 423 0.82 -31.54 7.64
N LEU A 424 1.50 -31.66 8.78
CA LEU A 424 2.50 -32.72 8.97
C LEU A 424 1.88 -34.11 9.00
N THR A 425 0.73 -34.29 9.65
CA THR A 425 0.05 -35.59 9.70
C THR A 425 -0.29 -36.08 8.29
N LYS A 426 -0.91 -35.23 7.47
CA LYS A 426 -1.25 -35.56 6.08
C LYS A 426 -0.02 -35.67 5.19
N TYR A 427 1.01 -34.86 5.45
CA TYR A 427 2.29 -34.95 4.75
C TYR A 427 2.93 -36.32 4.97
N ALA A 428 2.97 -36.82 6.21
CA ALA A 428 3.59 -38.10 6.57
C ALA A 428 2.83 -39.33 6.03
N GLN A 429 1.53 -39.19 5.72
CA GLN A 429 0.71 -40.25 5.13
C GLN A 429 0.94 -40.46 3.63
N ASN A 430 1.70 -39.57 2.98
CA ASN A 430 1.89 -39.55 1.53
C ASN A 430 3.37 -39.34 1.17
N GLU A 431 3.75 -39.64 -0.07
CA GLU A 431 5.13 -39.48 -0.55
C GLU A 431 5.38 -38.10 -1.18
N TYR A 432 5.29 -37.04 -0.37
CA TYR A 432 5.64 -35.69 -0.80
C TYR A 432 7.17 -35.49 -0.85
N LYS A 433 7.64 -34.68 -1.81
CA LYS A 433 9.09 -34.46 -2.07
C LYS A 433 9.62 -33.12 -1.57
N PHE A 434 8.75 -32.16 -1.27
CA PHE A 434 9.14 -30.83 -0.79
C PHE A 434 9.33 -30.82 0.72
N THR A 435 10.21 -30.00 1.27
CA THR A 435 10.34 -29.92 2.74
C THR A 435 9.19 -29.10 3.35
N PRO A 436 8.47 -29.62 4.36
CA PRO A 436 7.44 -28.86 5.06
C PRO A 436 8.06 -27.72 5.87
N VAL A 437 7.43 -26.54 5.81
CA VAL A 437 7.82 -25.34 6.59
C VAL A 437 6.65 -24.93 7.48
N GLY A 438 6.87 -24.93 8.78
CA GLY A 438 5.84 -24.59 9.76
C GLY A 438 5.69 -23.07 9.89
N ALA A 439 4.54 -22.54 9.49
CA ALA A 439 4.23 -21.12 9.60
C ALA A 439 3.78 -20.75 11.02
N ILE A 440 4.56 -19.92 11.70
CA ILE A 440 4.34 -19.54 13.09
C ILE A 440 3.76 -18.13 13.17
N GLN A 441 2.76 -17.95 14.02
CA GLN A 441 2.16 -16.65 14.37
C GLN A 441 2.25 -16.41 15.87
N GLY A 442 2.14 -15.15 16.28
CA GLY A 442 2.13 -14.74 17.67
C GLY A 442 1.93 -13.24 17.81
N TRP A 443 1.79 -12.75 19.04
CA TRP A 443 1.63 -11.31 19.33
C TRP A 443 2.54 -10.81 20.46
N SER A 444 3.31 -11.70 21.08
CA SER A 444 4.32 -11.38 22.09
C SER A 444 5.49 -12.36 22.02
N PRO A 445 6.68 -12.00 22.55
CA PRO A 445 7.83 -12.90 22.63
C PRO A 445 7.47 -14.28 23.17
N LYS A 446 6.72 -14.33 24.27
CA LYS A 446 6.27 -15.59 24.89
C LYS A 446 5.42 -16.46 23.96
N THR A 447 4.48 -15.86 23.22
CA THR A 447 3.61 -16.64 22.31
C THR A 447 4.37 -17.21 21.12
N TYR A 448 5.33 -16.46 20.57
CA TYR A 448 6.19 -16.97 19.51
C TYR A 448 7.10 -18.10 20.02
N ALA A 449 7.69 -17.95 21.20
CA ALA A 449 8.54 -18.98 21.80
C ALA A 449 7.77 -20.27 22.08
N ASN A 450 6.55 -20.17 22.63
CA ASN A 450 5.67 -21.31 22.85
C ASN A 450 5.34 -22.02 21.53
N ALA A 451 4.90 -21.29 20.49
CA ALA A 451 4.61 -21.89 19.19
C ALA A 451 5.85 -22.55 18.56
N VAL A 452 7.03 -21.93 18.65
CA VAL A 452 8.28 -22.55 18.17
C VAL A 452 8.55 -23.87 18.88
N LYS A 453 8.40 -23.91 20.20
CA LYS A 453 8.56 -25.14 20.98
C LYS A 453 7.58 -26.21 20.51
N ASP A 454 6.29 -25.86 20.39
CA ASP A 454 5.24 -26.78 19.94
C ASP A 454 5.58 -27.35 18.55
N TYR A 455 6.01 -26.52 17.60
CA TYR A 455 6.32 -26.94 16.23
C TYR A 455 7.56 -27.86 16.16
N ILE A 456 8.56 -27.62 17.01
CA ILE A 456 9.73 -28.51 17.12
C ILE A 456 9.30 -29.87 17.67
N GLU A 457 8.40 -29.90 18.67
CA GLU A 457 7.84 -31.13 19.22
C GLU A 457 6.95 -31.87 18.20
N MET A 458 6.23 -31.14 17.34
CA MET A 458 5.49 -31.72 16.21
C MET A 458 6.38 -32.39 15.15
N GLY A 459 7.66 -32.03 15.09
CA GLY A 459 8.63 -32.60 14.13
C GLY A 459 9.00 -31.69 12.96
N TYR A 460 8.61 -30.42 12.97
CA TYR A 460 9.12 -29.47 11.96
C TYR A 460 10.62 -29.21 12.14
N THR A 461 11.38 -29.28 11.04
CA THR A 461 12.81 -28.90 11.01
C THR A 461 13.05 -27.55 10.35
N TYR A 462 12.03 -26.96 9.74
CA TYR A 462 12.07 -25.62 9.16
C TYR A 462 10.83 -24.84 9.61
N LEU A 463 11.06 -23.73 10.30
CA LEU A 463 10.05 -22.86 10.88
C LEU A 463 10.10 -21.49 10.21
N ALA A 464 8.96 -20.82 10.09
CA ALA A 464 8.88 -19.49 9.51
C ALA A 464 8.00 -18.56 10.35
N LEU A 465 8.59 -17.48 10.88
CA LEU A 465 7.89 -16.50 11.71
C LEU A 465 7.15 -15.50 10.82
N GLY A 466 5.82 -15.53 10.87
CA GLY A 466 4.94 -14.58 10.19
C GLY A 466 4.49 -13.44 11.09
N GLY A 467 3.74 -12.47 10.54
CA GLY A 467 3.24 -11.31 11.28
C GLY A 467 4.26 -10.20 11.60
N LEU A 468 5.55 -10.41 11.33
CA LEU A 468 6.65 -9.52 11.77
C LEU A 468 7.13 -8.50 10.73
N ALA A 469 6.66 -8.56 9.48
CA ALA A 469 7.14 -7.72 8.38
C ALA A 469 7.10 -6.19 8.66
N ARG A 470 6.16 -5.73 9.50
CA ARG A 470 5.99 -4.31 9.88
C ARG A 470 6.45 -4.00 11.31
N GLU A 471 6.97 -4.99 12.03
CA GLU A 471 7.28 -4.87 13.45
C GLU A 471 8.62 -4.16 13.69
N LYS A 472 8.83 -3.49 14.83
CA LYS A 472 10.10 -2.79 15.09
C LYS A 472 11.25 -3.75 15.35
N THR A 473 12.48 -3.32 15.10
CA THR A 473 13.65 -4.24 15.16
C THR A 473 13.88 -4.76 16.56
N ASN A 474 13.77 -3.89 17.56
CA ASN A 474 13.88 -4.27 18.96
C ASN A 474 12.84 -5.33 19.36
N ILE A 475 11.59 -5.21 18.89
CA ILE A 475 10.54 -6.21 19.19
C ILE A 475 10.83 -7.55 18.51
N ILE A 476 11.35 -7.55 17.28
CA ILE A 476 11.78 -8.79 16.61
C ILE A 476 12.94 -9.42 17.39
N ILE A 477 13.90 -8.63 17.86
CA ILE A 477 15.00 -9.09 18.71
C ILE A 477 14.46 -9.71 20.01
N ASP A 478 13.52 -9.07 20.70
CA ASP A 478 12.90 -9.61 21.92
C ASP A 478 12.21 -10.96 21.68
N ILE A 479 11.54 -11.11 20.53
CA ILE A 479 10.95 -12.39 20.10
C ILE A 479 12.03 -13.45 19.88
N LEU A 480 13.10 -13.10 19.17
CA LEU A 480 14.20 -14.01 18.90
C LEU A 480 14.93 -14.44 20.18
N TYR A 481 15.11 -13.54 21.16
CA TYR A 481 15.62 -13.90 22.49
C TYR A 481 14.72 -14.91 23.21
N ALA A 482 13.40 -14.75 23.14
CA ALA A 482 12.48 -15.71 23.75
C ALA A 482 12.51 -17.07 23.03
N ILE A 483 12.79 -17.09 21.72
CA ILE A 483 12.90 -18.32 20.92
C ILE A 483 14.25 -19.02 21.14
N TYR A 484 15.33 -18.25 21.31
CA TYR A 484 16.72 -18.71 21.34
C TYR A 484 16.96 -19.98 22.21
N PRO A 485 16.42 -20.10 23.45
CA PRO A 485 16.64 -21.27 24.30
C PRO A 485 16.02 -22.58 23.76
N HIS A 486 15.09 -22.49 22.80
CA HIS A 486 14.37 -23.63 22.25
C HIS A 486 14.99 -24.17 20.95
N LEU A 487 15.91 -23.42 20.33
CA LEU A 487 16.50 -23.80 19.06
C LEU A 487 17.48 -24.97 19.20
N LYS A 488 17.40 -25.93 18.27
CA LYS A 488 18.33 -27.06 18.13
C LYS A 488 19.18 -26.89 16.87
N SER A 489 20.32 -27.58 16.81
CA SER A 489 21.28 -27.45 15.71
C SER A 489 20.67 -27.63 14.32
N HIS A 490 19.78 -28.61 14.13
CA HIS A 490 19.15 -28.93 12.85
C HIS A 490 17.93 -28.05 12.50
N ILE A 491 17.51 -27.12 13.37
CA ILE A 491 16.32 -26.29 13.16
C ILE A 491 16.68 -25.09 12.30
N ARG A 492 16.00 -24.94 11.17
CA ARG A 492 16.05 -23.73 10.35
C ARG A 492 14.93 -22.78 10.76
N LEU A 493 15.23 -21.50 10.84
CA LEU A 493 14.29 -20.43 11.16
C LEU A 493 14.27 -19.38 10.04
N HIS A 494 13.10 -19.08 9.51
CA HIS A 494 12.85 -18.08 8.47
C HIS A 494 12.10 -16.88 9.05
N LEU A 495 12.46 -15.65 8.63
CA LEU A 495 11.70 -14.43 8.95
C LEU A 495 10.91 -13.94 7.74
N PHE A 496 9.58 -13.96 7.81
CA PHE A 496 8.75 -13.49 6.71
C PHE A 496 8.75 -11.96 6.58
N GLY A 497 9.13 -11.46 5.41
CA GLY A 497 9.02 -10.06 5.00
C GLY A 497 9.93 -9.09 5.76
N VAL A 498 10.94 -9.59 6.49
CA VAL A 498 11.86 -8.77 7.29
C VAL A 498 13.22 -8.66 6.58
N CYS A 499 13.61 -7.45 6.19
CA CYS A 499 14.93 -7.17 5.59
C CYS A 499 15.54 -5.91 6.20
N ARG A 500 16.60 -6.10 7.00
CA ARG A 500 17.29 -5.02 7.73
C ARG A 500 18.77 -5.35 7.78
N LEU A 501 19.54 -4.78 6.85
CA LEU A 501 20.96 -5.12 6.71
C LEU A 501 21.73 -4.91 8.02
N ASN A 502 21.44 -3.82 8.75
CA ASN A 502 22.06 -3.52 10.03
C ASN A 502 21.70 -4.48 11.18
N ALA A 503 20.62 -5.27 11.05
CA ALA A 503 20.17 -6.23 12.05
C ALA A 503 20.48 -7.69 11.66
N ILE A 504 21.02 -7.94 10.46
CA ILE A 504 21.43 -9.28 10.03
C ILE A 504 22.37 -9.95 11.04
N PRO A 505 23.39 -9.27 11.62
CA PRO A 505 24.31 -9.93 12.53
C PRO A 505 23.60 -10.49 13.77
N ILE A 506 22.79 -9.67 14.43
CA ILE A 506 22.04 -10.07 15.62
C ILE A 506 20.96 -11.11 15.29
N PHE A 507 20.26 -10.99 14.15
CA PHE A 507 19.27 -11.97 13.73
C PHE A 507 19.89 -13.35 13.51
N ARG A 508 21.04 -13.41 12.82
CA ARG A 508 21.79 -14.66 12.61
C ARG A 508 22.31 -15.21 13.94
N HIS A 509 22.85 -14.36 14.81
CA HIS A 509 23.34 -14.74 16.14
C HIS A 509 22.25 -15.40 16.98
N LEU A 510 21.02 -14.88 16.90
CA LEU A 510 19.85 -15.43 17.59
C LEU A 510 19.13 -16.56 16.82
N GLY A 511 19.76 -17.08 15.75
CA GLY A 511 19.35 -18.33 15.10
C GLY A 511 18.46 -18.18 13.86
N VAL A 512 18.34 -17.00 13.28
CA VAL A 512 17.68 -16.82 11.97
C VAL A 512 18.59 -17.37 10.87
N THR A 513 18.05 -18.29 10.07
CA THR A 513 18.77 -18.97 8.97
C THR A 513 18.33 -18.52 7.59
N SER A 514 17.20 -17.80 7.49
CA SER A 514 16.73 -17.25 6.21
C SER A 514 15.71 -16.13 6.41
N PHE A 515 15.48 -15.35 5.37
CA PHE A 515 14.44 -14.30 5.33
C PHE A 515 14.02 -14.04 3.90
N ASP A 516 12.85 -13.44 3.69
CA ASP A 516 12.42 -12.94 2.39
C ASP A 516 12.19 -11.43 2.39
N SER A 517 12.46 -10.79 1.24
CA SER A 517 12.03 -9.41 1.04
C SER A 517 12.11 -8.93 -0.40
N ALA A 518 11.05 -8.29 -0.87
CA ALA A 518 11.03 -7.53 -2.12
C ALA A 518 11.41 -6.05 -1.93
N SER A 519 11.88 -5.65 -0.73
CA SER A 519 12.09 -4.23 -0.42
C SER A 519 13.15 -3.56 -1.30
N PRO A 520 14.36 -4.13 -1.52
CA PRO A 520 15.36 -3.51 -2.41
C PRO A 520 14.82 -3.31 -3.83
N LEU A 521 14.15 -4.33 -4.36
CA LEU A 521 13.49 -4.32 -5.67
C LEU A 521 12.43 -3.20 -5.77
N ARG A 522 11.42 -3.22 -4.89
CA ARG A 522 10.26 -2.33 -5.00
C ARG A 522 10.57 -0.87 -4.64
N LYS A 523 11.59 -0.61 -3.79
CA LYS A 523 12.05 0.76 -3.49
C LYS A 523 12.37 1.54 -4.77
N ALA A 524 12.83 0.87 -5.83
CA ALA A 524 13.16 1.51 -7.11
C ALA A 524 12.02 2.33 -7.73
N TRP A 525 10.75 2.00 -7.45
CA TRP A 525 9.59 2.76 -7.92
C TRP A 525 8.59 3.18 -6.84
N LEU A 526 8.68 2.64 -5.62
CA LEU A 526 7.83 3.04 -4.50
C LEU A 526 8.42 4.18 -3.67
N ASP A 527 9.75 4.26 -3.53
CA ASP A 527 10.41 5.34 -2.80
C ASP A 527 10.67 6.53 -3.73
N ALA A 528 10.41 7.73 -3.22
CA ALA A 528 10.55 8.94 -4.00
C ALA A 528 11.96 9.53 -4.02
N LYS A 529 12.78 9.20 -3.02
CA LYS A 529 14.05 9.85 -2.69
C LYS A 529 15.22 8.87 -2.48
N ALA A 530 14.92 7.63 -2.13
CA ALA A 530 15.91 6.61 -1.80
C ALA A 530 15.62 5.34 -2.62
N ASN A 531 15.88 5.41 -3.92
CA ASN A 531 15.41 4.41 -4.89
C ASN A 531 16.51 3.90 -5.85
N TYR A 532 17.76 4.35 -5.69
CA TYR A 532 18.95 3.77 -6.29
C TYR A 532 20.00 3.49 -5.21
N HIS A 533 20.46 2.25 -5.06
CA HIS A 533 21.44 1.86 -4.04
C HIS A 533 22.87 1.95 -4.62
N GLY A 534 23.79 2.71 -4.00
CA GLY A 534 25.21 2.78 -4.37
C GLY A 534 26.02 1.61 -3.83
N ILE A 535 27.28 1.41 -4.20
CA ILE A 535 28.10 0.35 -3.58
C ILE A 535 28.60 0.74 -2.18
N ASP A 536 28.79 2.05 -1.99
CA ASP A 536 29.29 2.79 -0.83
C ASP A 536 28.32 2.92 0.35
N HIS A 537 27.27 2.09 0.39
CA HIS A 537 26.16 2.17 1.35
C HIS A 537 25.20 3.35 1.19
N ASN A 538 25.53 4.34 0.36
CA ASN A 538 24.64 5.46 0.08
C ASN A 538 23.43 5.04 -0.76
N ILE A 539 22.36 5.80 -0.63
CA ILE A 539 21.13 5.64 -1.41
C ILE A 539 20.74 7.00 -2.00
N TYR A 540 20.43 6.98 -3.29
CA TYR A 540 20.24 8.15 -4.12
C TYR A 540 18.79 8.25 -4.64
N ALA A 541 18.41 9.45 -5.05
CA ALA A 541 17.16 9.69 -5.76
C ALA A 541 17.39 9.64 -7.27
N ALA A 542 16.76 8.68 -7.94
CA ALA A 542 16.70 8.61 -9.39
C ALA A 542 16.07 9.88 -9.99
N ILE A 543 16.63 10.32 -11.11
CA ILE A 543 16.24 11.54 -11.82
C ILE A 543 14.89 11.34 -12.48
N ARG A 544 13.90 12.15 -12.12
CA ARG A 544 12.54 12.02 -12.66
C ARG A 544 12.45 12.62 -14.04
N LEU A 545 12.07 11.78 -15.01
CA LEU A 545 11.74 12.21 -16.36
C LEU A 545 10.34 11.68 -16.72
N PRO A 546 9.26 12.38 -16.31
CA PRO A 546 7.89 11.99 -16.68
C PRO A 546 7.75 11.92 -18.21
N GLN A 547 6.97 10.96 -18.73
CA GLN A 547 6.74 10.85 -20.18
C GLN A 547 5.88 11.99 -20.71
N ALA A 548 6.36 12.71 -21.72
CA ALA A 548 5.62 13.70 -22.49
C ALA A 548 4.63 13.05 -23.46
N ASN A 549 3.63 12.35 -22.93
CA ASN A 549 2.59 11.72 -23.75
C ASN A 549 1.17 11.94 -23.22
N ASN A 550 0.22 11.80 -24.14
CA ASN A 550 -1.23 11.92 -23.92
C ASN A 550 -1.80 10.90 -22.91
N LYS A 551 -0.99 10.06 -22.27
CA LYS A 551 -1.43 9.15 -21.20
C LYS A 551 -1.04 9.67 -19.80
N ASN A 552 -0.13 10.65 -19.72
CA ASN A 552 0.31 11.24 -18.46
C ASN A 552 -0.72 12.27 -17.94
N SER A 553 -1.42 11.92 -16.87
CA SER A 553 -2.50 12.74 -16.28
C SER A 553 -2.03 14.09 -15.74
N LYS A 554 -0.76 14.23 -15.36
CA LYS A 554 -0.18 15.52 -14.94
C LYS A 554 0.01 16.46 -16.13
N ILE A 555 0.48 15.91 -17.25
CA ILE A 555 0.64 16.68 -18.49
C ILE A 555 -0.73 17.05 -19.06
N LYS A 556 -1.71 16.13 -19.03
CA LYS A 556 -3.10 16.49 -19.38
C LYS A 556 -3.64 17.65 -18.56
N LYS A 557 -3.33 17.71 -17.25
CA LYS A 557 -3.76 18.82 -16.38
C LYS A 557 -3.02 20.12 -16.69
N LEU A 558 -1.71 20.07 -16.91
CA LEU A 558 -0.89 21.22 -17.32
C LEU A 558 -1.37 21.83 -18.64
N ILE A 559 -1.79 20.97 -19.57
CA ILE A 559 -2.24 21.39 -20.90
C ILE A 559 -3.70 21.87 -20.87
N LYS A 560 -4.55 21.28 -20.02
CA LYS A 560 -5.93 21.73 -19.78
C LYS A 560 -6.05 23.01 -18.95
N PHE A 561 -4.96 23.60 -18.45
CA PHE A 561 -5.02 24.88 -17.77
C PHE A 561 -5.42 25.98 -18.76
N ASP A 562 -6.65 26.45 -18.58
CA ASP A 562 -7.33 27.49 -19.34
C ASP A 562 -6.74 28.88 -19.08
N LEU A 563 -6.84 29.75 -20.08
CA LEU A 563 -6.18 31.05 -20.20
C LEU A 563 -6.72 32.12 -19.23
N GLU A 564 -7.71 31.81 -18.40
CA GLU A 564 -8.42 32.81 -17.56
C GLU A 564 -7.60 33.35 -16.38
N SER A 565 -6.49 32.72 -16.01
CA SER A 565 -5.72 33.11 -14.80
C SER A 565 -4.68 34.23 -15.01
N TYR A 566 -4.52 34.79 -16.22
CA TYR A 566 -3.56 35.86 -16.49
C TYR A 566 -4.24 37.18 -16.92
N ARG A 567 -4.37 38.13 -15.98
CA ARG A 567 -4.79 39.52 -16.22
C ARG A 567 -3.59 40.50 -16.28
N LYS A 568 -2.63 40.27 -17.17
CA LYS A 568 -1.64 41.29 -17.54
C LYS A 568 -1.47 41.33 -19.06
N ILE A 569 -1.78 42.48 -19.65
CA ILE A 569 -2.09 42.69 -21.07
C ILE A 569 -0.86 42.55 -22.01
N GLU A 570 0.37 42.49 -21.51
CA GLU A 570 1.55 42.31 -22.36
C GLU A 570 1.87 40.86 -22.77
N LEU A 571 1.16 39.86 -22.24
CA LEU A 571 1.45 38.45 -22.53
C LEU A 571 0.49 37.77 -23.50
N ILE A 572 -0.54 38.46 -24.01
CA ILE A 572 -1.60 37.81 -24.82
C ILE A 572 -1.04 37.21 -26.12
N TYR A 573 -0.10 37.86 -26.80
CA TYR A 573 0.56 37.30 -27.98
C TYR A 573 1.46 36.09 -27.65
N LEU A 574 2.14 36.10 -26.50
CA LEU A 574 2.96 34.98 -26.01
C LEU A 574 2.09 33.80 -25.53
N LEU A 575 0.91 34.10 -24.97
CA LEU A 575 -0.07 33.14 -24.45
C LEU A 575 -0.87 32.45 -25.56
N ILE A 576 -1.12 33.12 -26.69
CA ILE A 576 -1.69 32.51 -27.90
C ILE A 576 -0.65 31.59 -28.56
N PHE A 577 0.62 31.98 -28.58
CA PHE A 577 1.71 31.09 -29.00
C PHE A 577 1.85 29.88 -28.04
N ALA A 578 1.76 30.12 -26.73
CA ALA A 578 1.84 29.08 -25.70
C ALA A 578 0.60 28.18 -25.60
N SER A 579 -0.59 28.61 -26.03
CA SER A 579 -1.80 27.76 -26.04
C SER A 579 -1.79 26.75 -27.19
N ILE A 580 -1.04 27.02 -28.26
CA ILE A 580 -0.90 26.16 -29.44
C ILE A 580 0.33 25.22 -29.33
N LEU A 581 1.44 25.65 -28.70
CA LEU A 581 2.73 24.91 -28.66
C LEU A 581 3.04 24.11 -27.38
N LYS A 582 2.13 24.05 -26.39
CA LYS A 582 2.39 23.38 -25.08
C LYS A 582 2.88 21.93 -25.18
N TRP A 583 2.35 21.17 -26.13
CA TRP A 583 2.74 19.75 -26.31
C TRP A 583 4.15 19.61 -26.89
N GLU A 584 4.42 20.35 -27.97
CA GLU A 584 5.69 20.31 -28.69
C GLU A 584 6.82 20.85 -27.81
N ILE A 585 6.59 21.93 -27.06
CA ILE A 585 7.58 22.48 -26.10
C ILE A 585 7.91 21.46 -25.01
N ILE A 586 6.92 20.78 -24.41
CA ILE A 586 7.18 19.76 -23.38
C ILE A 586 7.97 18.58 -23.98
N GLN A 587 7.70 18.20 -25.23
CA GLN A 587 8.46 17.16 -25.93
C GLN A 587 9.90 17.58 -26.23
N VAL A 588 10.12 18.84 -26.66
CA VAL A 588 11.46 19.39 -26.86
C VAL A 588 12.23 19.42 -25.54
N LEU A 589 11.65 19.97 -24.48
CA LEU A 589 12.28 20.01 -23.15
C LEU A 589 12.57 18.61 -22.60
N GLU A 590 11.69 17.64 -22.86
CA GLU A 590 11.92 16.24 -22.52
C GLU A 590 13.14 15.68 -23.27
N GLN A 591 13.22 15.92 -24.57
CA GLN A 591 14.31 15.45 -25.41
C GLN A 591 15.64 16.11 -25.02
N GLU A 592 15.63 17.41 -24.73
CA GLU A 592 16.79 18.14 -24.22
C GLU A 592 17.27 17.58 -22.88
N ALA A 593 16.36 17.31 -21.93
CA ALA A 593 16.72 16.69 -20.66
C ALA A 593 17.34 15.30 -20.83
N PHE A 594 16.81 14.48 -21.76
CA PHE A 594 17.39 13.18 -22.10
C PHE A 594 18.79 13.30 -22.71
N ASN A 595 18.93 14.18 -23.70
CA ASN A 595 20.21 14.38 -24.39
C ASN A 595 21.26 14.89 -23.42
N ALA A 596 20.93 15.89 -22.59
CA ALA A 596 21.83 16.43 -21.58
C ALA A 596 22.32 15.33 -20.60
N LEU A 597 21.42 14.46 -20.13
CA LEU A 597 21.79 13.35 -19.24
C LEU A 597 22.71 12.33 -19.94
N ARG A 598 22.42 11.97 -21.19
CA ARG A 598 23.25 11.04 -21.97
C ARG A 598 24.61 11.66 -22.31
N ASP A 599 24.63 12.93 -22.68
CA ASP A 599 25.86 13.66 -22.97
C ASP A 599 26.71 13.80 -21.70
N PHE A 600 26.10 14.07 -20.56
CA PHE A 600 26.78 14.05 -19.26
C PHE A 600 27.42 12.69 -18.98
N ASP A 601 26.68 11.60 -19.20
CA ASP A 601 27.17 10.23 -18.99
C ASP A 601 28.35 9.87 -19.90
N ASN A 602 28.40 10.49 -21.09
CA ASN A 602 29.44 10.37 -22.10
C ASN A 602 30.53 11.46 -22.00
N LYS A 603 30.54 12.25 -20.92
CA LYS A 603 31.51 13.34 -20.69
C LYS A 603 31.48 14.47 -21.75
N LYS A 604 30.33 14.67 -22.41
CA LYS A 604 30.08 15.72 -23.41
C LYS A 604 29.34 16.94 -22.84
N ALA A 605 28.80 16.86 -21.62
CA ALA A 605 28.12 17.96 -20.95
C ALA A 605 28.64 18.14 -19.52
N TYR A 606 28.60 19.38 -19.03
CA TYR A 606 28.96 19.73 -17.65
C TYR A 606 27.79 19.50 -16.70
N LEU A 607 28.11 19.33 -15.41
CA LEU A 607 27.12 19.02 -14.37
C LEU A 607 26.06 20.11 -14.24
N ASP A 608 26.47 21.37 -14.09
CA ASP A 608 25.54 22.47 -13.84
C ASP A 608 24.56 22.65 -15.01
N VAL A 609 25.07 22.59 -16.24
CA VAL A 609 24.25 22.64 -17.47
C VAL A 609 23.24 21.49 -17.48
N THR A 610 23.69 20.25 -17.22
CA THR A 610 22.82 19.07 -17.21
C THR A 610 21.73 19.17 -16.16
N LEU A 611 22.11 19.56 -14.94
CA LEU A 611 21.20 19.72 -13.82
C LEU A 611 20.15 20.79 -14.11
N GLU A 612 20.57 21.93 -14.66
CA GLU A 612 19.67 23.01 -15.02
C GLU A 612 18.67 22.58 -16.10
N THR A 613 19.12 21.93 -17.19
CA THR A 613 18.23 21.39 -18.24
C THR A 613 17.19 20.43 -17.67
N VAL A 614 17.59 19.51 -16.79
CA VAL A 614 16.68 18.56 -16.14
C VAL A 614 15.68 19.26 -15.23
N LEU A 615 16.13 20.26 -14.46
CA LEU A 615 15.27 21.03 -13.57
C LEU A 615 14.27 21.89 -14.33
N THR A 616 14.67 22.49 -15.44
CA THR A 616 13.79 23.21 -16.38
C THR A 616 12.68 22.29 -16.87
N TYR A 617 13.00 21.06 -17.29
CA TYR A 617 11.97 20.08 -17.65
C TYR A 617 11.10 19.65 -16.46
N ASN A 618 11.67 19.57 -15.25
CA ASN A 618 10.96 19.15 -14.04
C ASN A 618 10.04 20.23 -13.44
N GLN A 619 10.32 21.51 -13.70
CA GLN A 619 9.64 22.66 -13.11
C GLN A 619 8.11 22.63 -13.28
N PRO A 620 7.53 22.31 -14.45
CA PRO A 620 6.07 22.21 -14.60
C PRO A 620 5.43 21.09 -13.75
N PHE A 621 6.21 20.09 -13.33
CA PHE A 621 5.70 18.88 -12.66
C PHE A 621 5.79 18.92 -11.14
N LEU A 622 6.51 19.90 -10.58
CA LEU A 622 6.88 19.96 -9.18
C LEU A 622 6.60 21.36 -8.61
N LYS A 623 6.20 21.43 -7.34
CA LYS A 623 6.15 22.71 -6.61
C LYS A 623 7.56 23.19 -6.28
N ASP A 624 7.80 24.49 -6.20
CA ASP A 624 9.13 25.08 -5.97
C ASP A 624 9.90 24.46 -4.80
N ARG A 625 9.24 24.27 -3.65
CA ARG A 625 9.87 23.63 -2.47
C ARG A 625 10.33 22.20 -2.72
N LEU A 626 9.61 21.46 -3.57
CA LEU A 626 10.00 20.10 -3.95
C LEU A 626 11.10 20.14 -5.02
N LEU A 627 11.03 21.07 -5.97
CA LEU A 627 12.05 21.27 -7.01
C LEU A 627 13.41 21.56 -6.37
N ALA A 628 13.46 22.46 -5.38
CA ALA A 628 14.68 22.76 -4.63
C ALA A 628 15.27 21.52 -3.93
N LYS A 629 14.42 20.65 -3.36
CA LYS A 629 14.89 19.39 -2.75
C LYS A 629 15.44 18.40 -3.78
N TYR A 630 14.79 18.29 -4.93
CA TYR A 630 15.27 17.42 -6.01
C TYR A 630 16.55 17.96 -6.65
N LYS A 631 16.72 19.29 -6.74
CA LYS A 631 17.98 19.91 -7.19
C LYS A 631 19.17 19.38 -6.39
N GLU A 632 19.12 19.44 -5.06
CA GLU A 632 20.21 18.93 -4.21
C GLU A 632 20.44 17.42 -4.37
N MET A 633 19.36 16.63 -4.46
CA MET A 633 19.46 15.17 -4.62
C MET A 633 20.02 14.78 -5.99
N TYR A 634 19.60 15.45 -7.06
CA TYR A 634 20.09 15.21 -8.42
C TYR A 634 21.54 15.68 -8.56
N LYS A 635 21.89 16.82 -7.95
CA LYS A 635 23.29 17.29 -7.89
C LYS A 635 24.18 16.23 -7.25
N THR A 636 23.83 15.75 -6.06
CA THR A 636 24.58 14.69 -5.36
C THR A 636 24.75 13.44 -6.23
N LEU A 637 23.67 12.96 -6.85
CA LEU A 637 23.72 11.80 -7.74
C LEU A 637 24.63 12.02 -8.95
N LEU A 638 24.55 13.18 -9.61
CA LEU A 638 25.35 13.50 -10.79
C LEU A 638 26.82 13.78 -10.46
N GLU A 639 27.12 14.32 -9.26
CA GLU A 639 28.47 14.54 -8.76
C GLU A 639 29.17 13.21 -8.48
N GLU A 640 28.52 12.34 -7.70
CA GLU A 640 29.11 11.09 -7.22
C GLU A 640 29.09 9.96 -8.26
N LYS A 641 28.18 10.02 -9.25
CA LYS A 641 28.08 9.05 -10.37
C LYS A 641 28.11 7.58 -9.95
N PRO A 642 27.35 7.15 -8.93
CA PRO A 642 27.46 5.81 -8.33
C PRO A 642 27.09 4.65 -9.27
N TRP A 643 26.54 4.93 -10.46
CA TRP A 643 26.32 3.91 -11.50
C TRP A 643 27.57 3.61 -12.33
N LYS A 644 28.56 4.51 -12.36
CA LYS A 644 29.86 4.26 -13.01
C LYS A 644 30.76 3.35 -12.16
N ASP A 645 30.58 3.37 -10.85
CA ASP A 645 31.35 2.53 -9.90
C ASP A 645 30.73 1.14 -9.69
N CYS A 646 29.50 0.93 -10.16
CA CYS A 646 28.80 -0.33 -10.03
C CYS A 646 29.25 -1.34 -11.10
N ASP A 647 29.60 -2.55 -10.66
CA ASP A 647 30.06 -3.63 -11.53
C ASP A 647 28.95 -4.52 -12.11
N CYS A 648 27.68 -4.22 -11.80
CA CYS A 648 26.55 -5.01 -12.30
C CYS A 648 26.31 -4.77 -13.80
N VAL A 649 25.80 -5.80 -14.49
CA VAL A 649 25.53 -5.76 -15.95
C VAL A 649 24.61 -4.61 -16.35
N ILE A 650 23.62 -4.28 -15.52
CA ILE A 650 22.65 -3.22 -15.81
C ILE A 650 23.34 -1.85 -15.84
N CYS A 651 24.18 -1.56 -14.84
CA CYS A 651 24.93 -0.30 -14.79
C CYS A 651 25.98 -0.21 -15.90
N LYS A 652 26.66 -1.31 -16.21
CA LYS A 652 27.64 -1.39 -17.30
C LYS A 652 27.02 -1.15 -18.68
N ASP A 653 25.87 -1.77 -18.94
CA ASP A 653 25.23 -1.71 -20.25
C ASP A 653 24.43 -0.42 -20.45
N LEU A 654 23.75 0.04 -19.41
CA LEU A 654 22.78 1.15 -19.52
C LEU A 654 23.30 2.50 -19.02
N GLY A 655 24.38 2.50 -18.23
CA GLY A 655 24.94 3.72 -17.65
C GLY A 655 23.87 4.53 -16.91
N ILE A 656 23.78 5.81 -17.26
CA ILE A 656 22.85 6.76 -16.61
C ILE A 656 21.37 6.36 -16.73
N GLU A 657 20.98 5.57 -17.73
CA GLU A 657 19.59 5.13 -17.91
C GLU A 657 19.06 4.35 -16.69
N THR A 658 19.97 3.70 -15.94
CA THR A 658 19.66 2.98 -14.69
C THR A 658 19.10 3.93 -13.61
N VAL A 659 19.63 5.15 -13.53
CA VAL A 659 19.28 6.15 -12.52
C VAL A 659 18.13 7.07 -12.96
N LEU A 660 17.46 6.78 -14.08
CA LEU A 660 16.30 7.53 -14.54
C LEU A 660 14.99 6.91 -14.02
N PHE A 661 14.17 7.72 -13.34
CA PHE A 661 12.84 7.34 -12.91
C PHE A 661 11.83 7.57 -14.04
N ARG A 662 11.62 6.54 -14.86
CA ARG A 662 10.70 6.58 -16.00
C ARG A 662 10.34 5.18 -16.51
N GLY A 663 9.06 4.93 -16.76
CA GLY A 663 8.60 3.69 -17.39
C GLY A 663 8.85 2.43 -16.55
N ASN A 664 8.25 1.31 -16.94
CA ASN A 664 8.36 0.07 -16.17
C ASN A 664 9.74 -0.59 -16.34
N ASN A 665 10.29 -0.63 -17.56
CA ASN A 665 11.56 -1.32 -17.86
C ASN A 665 12.76 -0.72 -17.11
N ARG A 666 12.97 0.60 -17.14
CA ARG A 666 14.06 1.24 -16.39
C ARG A 666 13.87 1.07 -14.88
N ASN A 667 12.66 1.31 -14.40
CA ASN A 667 12.36 1.21 -12.97
C ASN A 667 12.57 -0.20 -12.41
N ARG A 668 12.17 -1.25 -13.15
CA ARG A 668 12.40 -2.65 -12.74
C ARG A 668 13.86 -3.05 -12.83
N ARG A 669 14.58 -2.65 -13.89
CA ARG A 669 16.03 -2.87 -13.98
C ARG A 669 16.80 -2.18 -12.85
N ARG A 670 16.43 -0.95 -12.48
CA ARG A 670 16.96 -0.32 -11.26
C ARG A 670 16.64 -1.12 -10.00
N GLY A 671 15.45 -1.71 -9.93
CA GLY A 671 15.10 -2.64 -8.87
C GLY A 671 15.98 -3.90 -8.84
N PHE A 672 16.29 -4.49 -10.00
CA PHE A 672 17.21 -5.62 -10.11
C PHE A 672 18.63 -5.24 -9.68
N HIS A 673 19.10 -4.06 -10.07
CA HIS A 673 20.35 -3.46 -9.56
C HIS A 673 20.32 -3.31 -8.03
N ASN A 674 19.25 -2.75 -7.46
CA ASN A 674 19.15 -2.60 -6.00
C ASN A 674 19.19 -3.95 -5.27
N THR A 675 18.56 -4.99 -5.83
CA THR A 675 18.65 -6.36 -5.30
C THR A 675 20.07 -6.91 -5.41
N TYR A 676 20.77 -6.67 -6.53
CA TYR A 676 22.18 -7.04 -6.70
C TYR A 676 23.08 -6.40 -5.65
N ILE A 677 22.97 -5.07 -5.46
CA ILE A 677 23.74 -4.34 -4.45
C ILE A 677 23.41 -4.83 -3.04
N PHE A 678 22.14 -5.03 -2.72
CA PHE A 678 21.73 -5.56 -1.42
C PHE A 678 22.35 -6.93 -1.16
N TYR A 679 22.26 -7.86 -2.12
CA TYR A 679 22.79 -9.22 -1.97
C TYR A 679 24.31 -9.24 -1.84
N LYS A 680 25.02 -8.40 -2.61
CA LYS A 680 26.47 -8.24 -2.49
C LYS A 680 26.89 -7.77 -1.09
N ARG A 681 26.23 -6.75 -0.55
CA ARG A 681 26.46 -6.26 0.82
C ARG A 681 26.10 -7.32 1.87
N PHE A 682 25.00 -8.04 1.66
CA PHE A 682 24.57 -9.13 2.55
C PHE A 682 25.59 -10.26 2.62
N LYS A 683 26.10 -10.74 1.47
CA LYS A 683 27.13 -11.78 1.43
C LYS A 683 28.44 -11.32 2.06
N LYS A 684 28.88 -10.10 1.73
CA LYS A 684 30.07 -9.50 2.35
C LYS A 684 29.96 -9.44 3.87
N LEU A 685 28.80 -9.01 4.39
CA LEU A 685 28.53 -8.98 5.82
C LEU A 685 28.62 -10.37 6.47
N LEU A 686 28.08 -11.41 5.82
CA LEU A 686 28.18 -12.78 6.34
C LEU A 686 29.62 -13.31 6.34
N GLU A 687 30.38 -13.04 5.27
CA GLU A 687 31.79 -13.43 5.16
C GLU A 687 32.65 -12.79 6.25
N ASP A 688 32.41 -11.51 6.55
CA ASP A 688 33.14 -10.79 7.59
C ASP A 688 32.83 -11.37 8.98
N MET A 689 31.55 -11.65 9.26
CA MET A 689 31.15 -12.34 10.50
C MET A 689 31.79 -13.73 10.66
N ASP A 690 31.86 -14.51 9.58
CA ASP A 690 32.44 -15.86 9.63
C ASP A 690 33.96 -15.82 9.87
N LYS A 691 34.66 -14.81 9.33
CA LYS A 691 36.09 -14.57 9.59
C LYS A 691 36.35 -14.14 11.03
N GLU A 692 35.57 -13.20 11.56
CA GLU A 692 35.69 -12.75 12.95
C GLU A 692 35.51 -13.91 13.93
N LYS A 693 34.51 -14.77 13.68
CA LYS A 693 34.28 -15.97 14.48
C LYS A 693 35.45 -16.96 14.41
N LEU A 694 35.98 -17.22 13.21
CA LEU A 694 37.12 -18.13 13.04
C LEU A 694 38.35 -17.64 13.81
N ASN A 695 38.65 -16.34 13.75
CA ASN A 695 39.75 -15.74 14.49
C ASN A 695 39.55 -15.87 16.01
N SER A 696 38.34 -15.59 16.50
CA SER A 696 38.01 -15.75 17.92
C SER A 696 38.15 -17.21 18.41
N ASP A 697 37.71 -18.18 17.60
CA ASP A 697 37.84 -19.60 17.92
C ASP A 697 39.32 -20.06 17.94
N LEU A 698 40.17 -19.51 17.08
CA LEU A 698 41.61 -19.78 17.02
C LEU A 698 42.36 -19.18 18.22
N GLU A 699 42.06 -17.94 18.61
CA GLU A 699 42.63 -17.30 19.81
C GLU A 699 42.25 -18.09 21.08
N THR A 700 41.00 -18.50 21.20
CA THR A 700 40.52 -19.30 22.34
C THR A 700 41.22 -20.67 22.43
N LYS A 701 41.48 -21.31 21.28
CA LYS A 701 42.24 -22.58 21.21
C LYS A 701 43.73 -22.39 21.54
N THR A 702 44.32 -21.27 21.16
CA THR A 702 45.73 -20.95 21.43
C THR A 702 45.93 -20.68 22.93
N ASN A 703 45.06 -19.87 23.55
CA ASN A 703 45.07 -19.63 24.99
C ASN A 703 44.84 -20.92 25.80
N LYS A 704 43.96 -21.82 25.34
CA LYS A 704 43.79 -23.14 25.99
C LYS A 704 45.03 -24.04 25.87
N LYS A 705 45.78 -23.97 24.75
CA LYS A 705 47.03 -24.72 24.60
C LYS A 705 48.17 -24.15 25.47
N GLU A 706 48.23 -22.84 25.64
CA GLU A 706 49.20 -22.22 26.54
C GLU A 706 48.93 -22.55 28.01
N ILE A 707 47.66 -22.58 28.44
CA ILE A 707 47.28 -22.98 29.80
C ILE A 707 47.59 -24.46 30.09
N VAL A 708 47.45 -25.35 29.09
CA VAL A 708 47.79 -26.78 29.22
C VAL A 708 49.31 -27.03 29.17
N ASN A 709 50.11 -26.10 28.63
CA ASN A 709 51.57 -26.18 28.66
C ASN A 709 52.21 -25.53 29.90
N ILE A 710 51.42 -24.86 30.74
CA ILE A 710 51.85 -24.20 31.99
C ILE A 710 51.36 -24.98 33.24
N ALA A 711 50.53 -26.01 33.06
CA ALA A 711 50.12 -26.98 34.09
C ALA A 711 50.87 -28.30 33.88
#